data_AF-A0A8S0ZWT7-F1
#
_entry.id   AF-A0A8S0ZWT7-F1
#
_cell.length_a   1.000
_cell.length_b   1.000
_cell.length_c   1.000
_cell.angle_alpha   90.00
_cell.angle_beta   90.00
_cell.angle_gamma   90.00
#
_symmetry.space_group_name_H-M   'P 1'
#
loop_
_entity.id
_entity.type
_entity.pdbx_description
1 polymer ?
#
loop_
_entity_poly.entity_id
_entity_poly.type
_entity_poly.pdbx_seq_one_letter_code
_entity_poly.pdbx_strand_id
1 'polypeptide(L)'
;MHREVNNDSMSPPRAMTLQGSEGHAAAANAGHAVRCAGYRPRSMPHFIENFTLIRLCLQYLQVISYLTQIADASMPRVRVNFNFSKRPLVKLKTVVDNMFRFRTRTVYCDIKAFLVKTLVQLFVVAKCVVSKAQARWCWRRKCSAQQAYTLLLLWLSGCCGYSEGRRDGDLHIGGIFPMEGEGGWQGGQACKPAAELALADVNARSDLLSGFKLYIHSNDSKCEPGLGASVMYNLLYNPPQKLLLLAGCSTVCTTVAEAAKMWNLMVLCYGASSPALSDRARFPTLFRTHPSATVHNPTRIKLMQKFGWSRIAILQQAEEVFISTVEDLEAHCKKSGIEIVTRQSFLSDPADAVRNLRRQDARVIVGLFYVVAARRVLCEVYKHRLYGKSYVWFFIGWYEDNWFETNLEKEGIDCTPEQMREAAEGHLTTEALMWNQNSNQTTISGMTSEDFRSRLNEALREAGYDIDGERYPEGYQEAPLAYDAVWAVALAFNKTMEKLEKSGLSLKNFTYTNKKIADDIYEAINSTSFLGVSGLVAFSSQGDRIALTQIEQLTENHYVKLGYYDTQADNLTWLDRERVIQWSHPACNTVMLCGCCVCLSAAIALGLDGRWVLEQHFSGLCAARAWLLAIGFSMAYGALFTKVWRVHRHTTQPKAETKKKRIHGWKLYTMVGGLLVVDVALLTAWQLRDPLKRSVETFPLEAPRHHDDDVHIRPQLEHCASNHNTVWLGVMYGYKGLVLVFGLFLAYETRSVKVRQINDSRYVGMSIYNVVVLCLITAPITLVIMSQQDASFAFVSLAIVFCCFLSMALIFIPKVIEVIRHPTERAESGRGSGSGSAPADEERYRELVKENEELQKLIAQKEERIRVLKQKLAERESAAAGVTQGTGAGDRVLADLATATSDYGTSTNYTRSSRASVSDLDFSESYL
;
A
#
# COMPACT_ATOMS: atom_id res chain seq x y z
N MET A 1 -32.75 -44.06 37.62
CA MET A 1 -33.10 -43.69 39.01
C MET A 1 -32.57 -42.29 39.28
N HIS A 2 -33.32 -41.46 40.01
CA HIS A 2 -32.84 -40.13 40.42
C HIS A 2 -31.89 -40.21 41.62
N ARG A 3 -30.90 -39.31 41.67
CA ARG A 3 -30.91 -38.22 42.66
C ARG A 3 -29.87 -37.13 42.36
N GLU A 4 -30.33 -35.89 42.39
CA GLU A 4 -29.50 -34.71 42.68
C GLU A 4 -29.30 -34.59 44.20
N VAL A 5 -28.21 -33.93 44.63
CA VAL A 5 -28.21 -32.96 45.74
C VAL A 5 -27.21 -31.86 45.35
N ASN A 6 -27.55 -30.60 45.64
CA ASN A 6 -26.75 -29.43 45.29
C ASN A 6 -25.91 -28.89 46.47
N ASN A 7 -25.01 -27.96 46.11
CA ASN A 7 -24.82 -26.65 46.74
C ASN A 7 -23.70 -26.35 47.79
N ASP A 8 -23.25 -25.09 47.66
CA ASP A 8 -22.84 -24.13 48.69
C ASP A 8 -21.43 -24.09 49.34
N SER A 9 -20.54 -23.44 48.59
CA SER A 9 -20.12 -22.03 48.89
C SER A 9 -18.84 -21.70 49.68
N MET A 10 -18.30 -20.53 49.29
CA MET A 10 -17.48 -19.55 50.01
C MET A 10 -16.07 -19.87 50.56
N SER A 11 -15.16 -18.99 50.12
CA SER A 11 -13.77 -18.72 50.50
C SER A 11 -13.66 -17.72 51.68
N PRO A 12 -12.46 -17.23 52.09
CA PRO A 12 -11.10 -17.81 52.18
C PRO A 12 -10.52 -17.65 53.62
N PRO A 13 -9.20 -17.82 53.83
CA PRO A 13 -8.48 -16.77 54.56
C PRO A 13 -7.11 -16.37 53.95
N ARG A 14 -6.50 -15.31 54.50
CA ARG A 14 -5.23 -14.70 54.07
C ARG A 14 -4.03 -15.17 54.90
N ALA A 15 -2.88 -15.25 54.22
CA ALA A 15 -1.51 -14.88 54.65
C ALA A 15 -1.07 -15.01 56.12
N MET A 16 0.12 -15.61 56.31
CA MET A 16 1.01 -15.28 57.42
C MET A 16 2.47 -15.22 56.93
N THR A 17 3.26 -14.30 57.49
CA THR A 17 4.68 -14.08 57.16
C THR A 17 5.60 -14.73 58.19
N LEU A 18 6.78 -15.18 57.76
CA LEU A 18 7.92 -15.45 58.65
C LEU A 18 9.24 -15.11 57.92
N GLN A 19 10.29 -14.80 58.69
CA GLN A 19 11.58 -14.31 58.20
C GLN A 19 12.73 -15.27 58.52
N GLY A 20 13.78 -15.21 57.70
CA GLY A 20 15.14 -15.66 58.03
C GLY A 20 15.77 -16.61 57.00
N SER A 21 17.10 -16.80 56.97
CA SER A 21 18.20 -15.99 57.54
C SER A 21 19.57 -16.56 57.13
N GLU A 22 20.20 -16.10 56.04
CA GLU A 22 21.63 -16.35 55.69
C GLU A 22 22.00 -15.57 54.40
N GLY A 23 23.25 -15.18 54.10
CA GLY A 23 24.45 -15.19 54.94
C GLY A 23 25.79 -15.00 54.17
N HIS A 24 26.19 -13.76 53.82
CA HIS A 24 27.52 -13.37 53.27
C HIS A 24 27.90 -13.94 51.87
N ALA A 25 28.99 -13.56 51.17
CA ALA A 25 29.66 -12.26 50.85
C ALA A 25 30.75 -12.56 49.77
N ALA A 26 31.39 -11.65 49.01
CA ALA A 26 31.33 -10.19 48.79
C ALA A 26 31.27 -9.93 47.25
N ALA A 27 31.89 -8.99 46.52
CA ALA A 27 32.70 -7.76 46.67
C ALA A 27 32.48 -6.96 45.33
N ALA A 28 32.53 -5.63 45.14
CA ALA A 28 33.20 -4.43 45.70
C ALA A 28 34.14 -3.77 44.65
N ASN A 29 33.75 -2.59 44.14
CA ASN A 29 34.54 -1.58 43.39
C ASN A 29 35.14 -1.99 42.01
N ALA A 30 35.48 -1.10 41.07
CA ALA A 30 35.08 0.28 40.73
C ALA A 30 35.66 0.61 39.32
N GLY A 31 35.24 1.63 38.56
CA GLY A 31 34.12 2.57 38.73
C GLY A 31 34.42 3.97 38.16
N HIS A 32 33.86 4.33 36.99
CA HIS A 32 33.91 5.69 36.44
C HIS A 32 32.65 6.05 35.64
N ALA A 33 32.24 7.31 35.70
CA ALA A 33 30.97 7.78 35.15
C ALA A 33 31.12 9.10 34.39
N VAL A 34 30.39 9.25 33.28
CA VAL A 34 30.13 10.53 32.62
C VAL A 34 28.61 10.69 32.52
N ARG A 35 28.07 11.69 33.21
CA ARG A 35 26.66 12.09 33.07
C ARG A 35 26.47 12.91 31.80
N CYS A 36 25.38 12.67 31.07
CA CYS A 36 24.70 13.74 30.33
C CYS A 36 23.18 13.52 30.37
N ALA A 37 22.43 14.63 30.38
CA ALA A 37 21.02 14.69 30.75
C ALA A 37 20.09 13.72 29.99
N GLY A 38 19.19 13.06 30.72
CA GLY A 38 18.09 12.30 30.14
C GLY A 38 16.94 13.21 29.68
N TYR A 39 16.31 12.88 28.55
CA TYR A 39 15.16 13.60 28.02
C TYR A 39 13.93 12.67 27.96
N ARG A 40 12.95 12.90 28.84
CA ARG A 40 11.62 12.25 28.74
C ARG A 40 10.75 13.07 27.77
N PRO A 41 10.29 12.52 26.62
CA PRO A 41 9.11 13.07 25.97
C PRO A 41 7.90 12.81 26.86
N ARG A 42 7.16 13.87 27.23
CA ARG A 42 5.87 13.76 27.93
C ARG A 42 4.76 13.34 26.96
N SER A 43 3.68 12.81 27.51
CA SER A 43 2.51 12.28 26.81
C SER A 43 1.63 13.34 26.13
N MET A 44 0.97 12.95 25.02
CA MET A 44 -0.30 13.50 24.49
C MET A 44 -0.29 14.94 23.89
N PRO A 45 -1.33 15.38 23.12
CA PRO A 45 -2.39 14.66 22.40
C PRO A 45 -2.78 15.24 20.98
N HIS A 46 -1.95 15.12 19.94
CA HIS A 46 -2.24 15.78 18.64
C HIS A 46 -3.46 15.26 17.82
N PHE A 47 -4.04 14.10 18.13
CA PHE A 47 -5.13 13.53 17.30
C PHE A 47 -6.51 14.15 17.56
N ILE A 48 -6.72 14.78 18.72
CA ILE A 48 -8.01 15.37 19.11
C ILE A 48 -8.20 16.77 18.48
N GLU A 49 -7.09 17.50 18.26
CA GLU A 49 -7.11 18.92 17.84
C GLU A 49 -7.77 19.15 16.48
N ASN A 50 -7.52 18.27 15.49
CA ASN A 50 -8.05 18.43 14.14
C ASN A 50 -9.59 18.29 14.07
N PHE A 51 -10.19 17.44 14.92
CA PHE A 51 -11.65 17.29 14.98
C PHE A 51 -12.30 18.35 15.87
N THR A 52 -11.60 18.82 16.91
CA THR A 52 -12.06 19.98 17.70
C THR A 52 -12.02 21.27 16.90
N LEU A 53 -11.08 21.50 15.97
CA LEU A 53 -11.10 22.69 15.12
C LEU A 53 -12.34 22.74 14.22
N ILE A 54 -12.73 21.62 13.61
CA ILE A 54 -13.93 21.56 12.76
C ILE A 54 -15.21 21.74 13.60
N ARG A 55 -15.28 21.14 14.79
CA ARG A 55 -16.35 21.42 15.76
C ARG A 55 -16.37 22.89 16.19
N LEU A 56 -15.22 23.49 16.48
CA LEU A 56 -15.10 24.90 16.84
C LEU A 56 -15.59 25.80 15.70
N CYS A 57 -15.22 25.57 14.45
CA CYS A 57 -15.72 26.34 13.31
C CYS A 57 -17.24 26.18 13.11
N LEU A 58 -17.80 24.97 13.30
CA LEU A 58 -19.24 24.74 13.24
C LEU A 58 -19.98 25.40 14.42
N GLN A 59 -19.42 25.37 15.63
CA GLN A 59 -19.94 26.08 16.80
C GLN A 59 -19.82 27.60 16.62
N TYR A 60 -18.75 28.12 15.99
CA TYR A 60 -18.60 29.54 15.63
C TYR A 60 -19.69 29.96 14.64
N LEU A 61 -19.98 29.12 13.63
CA LEU A 61 -21.06 29.36 12.67
C LEU A 61 -22.46 29.29 13.34
N GLN A 62 -22.66 28.39 14.30
CA GLN A 62 -23.90 28.35 15.10
C GLN A 62 -24.03 29.58 16.01
N VAL A 63 -22.95 30.02 16.67
CA VAL A 63 -22.92 31.23 17.50
C VAL A 63 -23.16 32.48 16.65
N ILE A 64 -22.56 32.59 15.47
CA ILE A 64 -22.83 33.69 14.52
C ILE A 64 -24.30 33.65 14.08
N SER A 65 -24.84 32.48 13.71
CA SER A 65 -26.25 32.31 13.34
C SER A 65 -27.22 32.69 14.46
N TYR A 66 -26.85 32.40 15.71
CA TYR A 66 -27.64 32.72 16.90
C TYR A 66 -27.58 34.21 17.24
N LEU A 67 -26.39 34.83 17.15
CA LEU A 67 -26.22 36.27 17.31
C LEU A 67 -26.96 37.07 16.21
N THR A 68 -26.99 36.59 14.96
CA THR A 68 -27.81 37.23 13.92
C THR A 68 -29.31 37.11 14.18
N GLN A 69 -29.78 36.00 14.75
CA GLN A 69 -31.19 35.84 15.15
C GLN A 69 -31.57 36.77 16.32
N ILE A 70 -30.64 37.02 17.26
CA ILE A 70 -30.84 37.98 18.35
C ILE A 70 -30.82 39.44 17.83
N ALA A 71 -30.00 39.74 16.82
CA ALA A 71 -29.98 41.05 16.17
C ALA A 71 -31.30 41.35 15.42
N ASP A 72 -31.82 40.39 14.64
CA ASP A 72 -33.12 40.53 13.94
C ASP A 72 -34.31 40.70 14.92
N ALA A 73 -34.21 40.16 16.14
CA ALA A 73 -35.25 40.24 17.16
C ALA A 73 -35.32 41.59 17.91
N SER A 74 -34.36 42.50 17.71
CA SER A 74 -34.16 43.66 18.60
C SER A 74 -34.19 45.05 17.92
N MET A 75 -34.41 45.13 16.60
CA MET A 75 -34.54 46.41 15.88
C MET A 75 -36.01 46.82 15.60
N PRO A 76 -36.45 48.03 15.97
CA PRO A 76 -37.67 48.64 15.42
C PRO A 76 -37.55 48.88 13.91
N ARG A 77 -38.61 48.59 13.14
CA ARG A 77 -38.62 48.74 11.67
C ARG A 77 -38.71 50.21 11.22
N VAL A 78 -37.60 50.96 11.28
CA VAL A 78 -37.49 52.29 10.68
C VAL A 78 -37.48 52.17 9.14
N ARG A 79 -38.51 52.70 8.47
CA ARG A 79 -38.73 52.53 7.03
C ARG A 79 -38.05 53.63 6.22
N VAL A 80 -36.73 53.56 6.05
CA VAL A 80 -35.96 54.53 5.25
C VAL A 80 -36.05 54.24 3.75
N ASN A 81 -36.59 55.18 2.96
CA ASN A 81 -36.71 55.06 1.50
C ASN A 81 -35.40 55.44 0.79
N PHE A 82 -34.52 54.46 0.51
CA PHE A 82 -33.41 54.64 -0.43
C PHE A 82 -33.80 54.19 -1.85
N ASN A 83 -33.96 55.16 -2.75
CA ASN A 83 -34.44 54.93 -4.11
C ASN A 83 -33.31 54.52 -5.08
N PHE A 84 -32.77 53.31 -4.93
CA PHE A 84 -31.73 52.77 -5.81
C PHE A 84 -32.29 52.00 -7.02
N SER A 85 -31.71 52.27 -8.20
CA SER A 85 -32.15 51.69 -9.48
C SER A 85 -31.98 50.15 -9.53
N LYS A 86 -33.08 49.43 -9.77
CA LYS A 86 -33.16 47.96 -9.79
C LYS A 86 -32.51 47.31 -11.03
N ARG A 87 -31.21 47.51 -11.25
CA ARG A 87 -30.44 46.86 -12.35
C ARG A 87 -29.19 46.07 -11.91
N PRO A 88 -28.48 46.36 -10.81
CA PRO A 88 -27.38 45.51 -10.34
C PRO A 88 -27.82 44.18 -9.70
N LEU A 89 -28.83 44.23 -8.83
CA LEU A 89 -29.24 43.11 -7.96
C LEU A 89 -29.68 41.84 -8.71
N VAL A 90 -30.24 41.98 -9.92
CA VAL A 90 -30.67 40.82 -10.73
C VAL A 90 -29.48 39.95 -11.15
N LYS A 91 -28.33 40.56 -11.50
CA LYS A 91 -27.12 39.84 -11.91
C LYS A 91 -26.45 39.12 -10.75
N LEU A 92 -26.45 39.71 -9.55
CA LEU A 92 -25.89 39.06 -8.37
C LEU A 92 -26.67 37.79 -8.02
N LYS A 93 -28.01 37.84 -8.11
CA LYS A 93 -28.87 36.67 -7.92
C LYS A 93 -28.57 35.56 -8.95
N THR A 94 -28.35 35.90 -10.23
CA THR A 94 -28.03 34.88 -11.26
C THR A 94 -26.69 34.19 -11.02
N VAL A 95 -25.71 34.88 -10.44
CA VAL A 95 -24.41 34.28 -10.09
C VAL A 95 -24.52 33.36 -8.87
N VAL A 96 -25.31 33.74 -7.85
CA VAL A 96 -25.53 32.90 -6.65
C VAL A 96 -26.39 31.67 -6.95
N ASP A 97 -27.50 31.82 -7.68
CA ASP A 97 -28.42 30.72 -8.04
C ASP A 97 -27.74 29.64 -8.92
N ASN A 98 -26.67 29.98 -9.63
CA ASN A 98 -25.86 29.07 -10.44
C ASN A 98 -24.75 28.36 -9.64
N MET A 99 -24.37 28.86 -8.45
CA MET A 99 -23.28 28.28 -7.65
C MET A 99 -23.76 27.22 -6.65
N PHE A 100 -25.05 27.20 -6.30
CA PHE A 100 -25.65 26.27 -5.33
C PHE A 100 -26.91 25.57 -5.87
N ARG A 101 -26.74 24.58 -6.75
CA ARG A 101 -27.84 23.68 -7.13
C ARG A 101 -27.38 22.25 -7.45
N PHE A 102 -27.23 21.41 -6.42
CA PHE A 102 -27.07 19.97 -6.58
C PHE A 102 -27.73 19.18 -5.45
N ARG A 103 -28.96 18.66 -5.67
CA ARG A 103 -29.52 17.54 -4.91
C ARG A 103 -30.66 16.81 -5.64
N THR A 104 -30.34 15.62 -6.14
CA THR A 104 -31.19 14.40 -6.25
C THR A 104 -32.72 14.51 -6.31
N ARG A 105 -33.36 14.00 -7.39
CA ARG A 105 -34.11 12.71 -7.39
C ARG A 105 -34.76 12.34 -8.75
N THR A 106 -34.28 11.24 -9.34
CA THR A 106 -34.98 10.01 -9.78
C THR A 106 -36.29 10.00 -10.62
N VAL A 107 -36.36 8.98 -11.52
CA VAL A 107 -37.51 8.30 -12.20
C VAL A 107 -38.01 8.85 -13.55
N TYR A 108 -38.43 7.91 -14.42
CA TYR A 108 -38.99 7.98 -15.79
C TYR A 108 -38.01 8.30 -16.94
N CYS A 109 -38.03 7.60 -18.09
CA CYS A 109 -38.92 6.52 -18.55
C CYS A 109 -38.17 5.45 -19.39
N ASP A 110 -38.80 4.29 -19.58
CA ASP A 110 -38.34 3.15 -20.37
C ASP A 110 -38.03 3.45 -21.84
N ILE A 111 -36.93 2.88 -22.35
CA ILE A 111 -36.72 2.63 -23.79
C ILE A 111 -36.23 1.18 -23.98
N LYS A 112 -37.00 0.21 -23.47
CA LYS A 112 -36.79 -1.22 -23.77
C LYS A 112 -38.06 -1.97 -24.20
N ALA A 113 -39.12 -1.25 -24.56
CA ALA A 113 -40.44 -1.82 -24.90
C ALA A 113 -41.11 -1.24 -26.16
N PHE A 114 -40.36 -0.68 -27.13
CA PHE A 114 -40.85 -0.54 -28.51
C PHE A 114 -39.97 -1.27 -29.53
N LEU A 115 -39.87 -2.57 -29.25
CA LEU A 115 -39.52 -3.64 -30.18
C LEU A 115 -40.50 -3.64 -31.38
N VAL A 116 -40.32 -4.58 -32.32
CA VAL A 116 -41.28 -4.96 -33.38
C VAL A 116 -41.34 -4.10 -34.66
N LYS A 117 -41.18 -2.76 -34.65
CA LYS A 117 -41.40 -1.97 -35.91
C LYS A 117 -40.25 -1.83 -36.92
N THR A 118 -39.00 -2.17 -36.59
CA THR A 118 -37.84 -1.79 -37.44
C THR A 118 -36.98 -2.94 -37.98
N LEU A 119 -37.34 -4.21 -37.73
CA LEU A 119 -36.52 -5.37 -38.12
C LEU A 119 -37.26 -6.53 -38.82
N VAL A 120 -38.52 -6.34 -39.21
CA VAL A 120 -39.23 -7.29 -40.10
C VAL A 120 -39.99 -6.54 -41.21
N GLN A 121 -39.26 -5.80 -42.05
CA GLN A 121 -39.66 -5.56 -43.45
C GLN A 121 -38.46 -5.17 -44.32
N LEU A 122 -38.25 -5.92 -45.42
CA LEU A 122 -37.52 -5.53 -46.64
C LEU A 122 -36.08 -5.01 -46.42
N PHE A 123 -35.07 -5.85 -46.29
CA PHE A 123 -34.53 -6.70 -47.37
C PHE A 123 -34.38 -5.93 -48.71
N VAL A 124 -33.13 -5.62 -49.09
CA VAL A 124 -32.60 -5.52 -50.47
C VAL A 124 -33.30 -4.51 -51.43
N VAL A 125 -32.63 -3.43 -51.85
CA VAL A 125 -31.86 -3.35 -53.12
C VAL A 125 -30.98 -2.08 -53.11
N ALA A 126 -29.80 -1.96 -53.77
CA ALA A 126 -28.70 -2.89 -54.13
C ALA A 126 -27.59 -2.11 -54.89
N LYS A 127 -26.48 -2.80 -55.23
CA LYS A 127 -25.50 -2.50 -56.33
C LYS A 127 -24.58 -1.28 -56.10
N CYS A 128 -23.39 -1.22 -56.68
CA CYS A 128 -22.73 -2.02 -57.74
C CYS A 128 -21.61 -2.93 -57.18
N VAL A 129 -21.16 -4.02 -57.81
CA VAL A 129 -20.82 -4.26 -59.24
C VAL A 129 -21.67 -5.36 -59.90
N VAL A 130 -21.71 -5.39 -61.25
CA VAL A 130 -22.61 -6.22 -62.05
C VAL A 130 -21.85 -7.00 -63.14
N SER A 131 -22.04 -8.32 -63.13
CA SER A 131 -22.12 -9.27 -64.28
C SER A 131 -21.08 -9.21 -65.41
N LYS A 132 -20.52 -10.38 -65.71
CA LYS A 132 -20.89 -11.07 -66.96
C LYS A 132 -20.95 -12.58 -66.77
N ALA A 133 -21.92 -13.22 -67.40
CA ALA A 133 -22.11 -14.67 -67.39
C ALA A 133 -22.28 -15.18 -68.82
N GLN A 134 -21.76 -16.38 -69.12
CA GLN A 134 -22.31 -17.25 -70.16
C GLN A 134 -21.76 -18.68 -70.06
N ALA A 135 -22.63 -19.66 -70.36
CA ALA A 135 -22.34 -21.07 -70.69
C ALA A 135 -21.71 -22.00 -69.61
N ARG A 136 -22.04 -23.29 -69.54
CA ARG A 136 -23.13 -24.10 -70.15
C ARG A 136 -23.33 -25.44 -69.39
N TRP A 137 -24.59 -25.85 -69.25
CA TRP A 137 -25.11 -27.24 -69.41
C TRP A 137 -25.00 -28.35 -68.32
N CYS A 138 -26.20 -28.75 -67.85
CA CYS A 138 -26.79 -30.11 -67.92
C CYS A 138 -26.59 -31.23 -66.86
N TRP A 139 -27.66 -31.41 -66.08
CA TRP A 139 -28.44 -32.66 -65.90
C TRP A 139 -27.94 -33.87 -65.04
N ARG A 140 -28.58 -34.00 -63.88
CA ARG A 140 -29.10 -35.23 -63.21
C ARG A 140 -28.82 -36.61 -63.87
N ARG A 141 -28.35 -37.59 -63.07
CA ARG A 141 -29.21 -38.68 -62.50
C ARG A 141 -28.50 -39.64 -61.52
N LYS A 142 -29.29 -40.11 -60.53
CA LYS A 142 -29.30 -41.40 -59.78
C LYS A 142 -28.00 -42.15 -59.42
N CYS A 143 -27.91 -42.47 -58.11
CA CYS A 143 -27.55 -43.75 -57.47
C CYS A 143 -26.60 -44.74 -58.17
N SER A 144 -25.48 -45.07 -57.51
CA SER A 144 -25.13 -46.48 -57.19
C SER A 144 -24.12 -46.57 -56.03
N ALA A 145 -23.84 -47.79 -55.58
CA ALA A 145 -23.13 -48.13 -54.35
C ALA A 145 -21.64 -47.73 -54.30
N GLN A 146 -21.21 -47.04 -53.23
CA GLN A 146 -19.80 -46.96 -52.84
C GLN A 146 -19.59 -46.79 -51.31
N GLN A 147 -20.46 -47.36 -50.47
CA GLN A 147 -20.33 -47.36 -48.99
C GLN A 147 -20.12 -48.79 -48.47
N ALA A 148 -18.99 -49.42 -48.80
CA ALA A 148 -18.69 -50.80 -48.40
C ALA A 148 -17.19 -51.15 -48.24
N TYR A 149 -16.28 -50.17 -48.25
CA TYR A 149 -14.82 -50.46 -48.28
C TYR A 149 -13.94 -49.70 -47.27
N THR A 150 -14.44 -48.64 -46.64
CA THR A 150 -13.71 -47.88 -45.60
C THR A 150 -13.88 -48.42 -44.18
N LEU A 151 -14.83 -49.35 -43.95
CA LEU A 151 -15.05 -49.99 -42.65
C LEU A 151 -14.32 -51.33 -42.47
N LEU A 152 -13.74 -51.90 -43.53
CA LEU A 152 -13.06 -53.21 -43.47
C LEU A 152 -11.56 -53.11 -43.13
N LEU A 153 -10.95 -51.93 -43.32
CA LEU A 153 -9.52 -51.70 -43.04
C LEU A 153 -9.21 -51.36 -41.58
N LEU A 154 -10.23 -51.09 -40.75
CA LEU A 154 -10.09 -50.83 -39.31
C LEU A 154 -10.09 -52.11 -38.44
N TRP A 155 -10.11 -53.30 -39.05
CA TRP A 155 -10.20 -54.58 -38.35
C TRP A 155 -8.97 -55.50 -38.51
N LEU A 156 -7.89 -55.02 -39.16
CA LEU A 156 -6.69 -55.82 -39.47
C LEU A 156 -5.36 -55.17 -39.04
N SER A 157 -5.39 -54.20 -38.13
CA SER A 157 -4.20 -53.72 -37.38
C SER A 157 -4.16 -54.21 -35.93
N GLY A 158 -5.20 -54.89 -35.45
CA GLY A 158 -5.34 -55.40 -34.08
C GLY A 158 -4.49 -56.63 -33.73
N CYS A 159 -3.26 -56.72 -34.24
CA CYS A 159 -2.33 -57.83 -33.94
C CYS A 159 -0.86 -57.40 -33.83
N CYS A 160 -0.60 -56.16 -33.39
CA CYS A 160 0.69 -55.79 -32.79
C CYS A 160 0.46 -55.45 -31.31
N GLY A 161 0.54 -56.47 -30.45
CA GLY A 161 0.64 -56.27 -29.02
C GLY A 161 1.97 -55.62 -28.68
N TYR A 162 2.01 -54.29 -28.65
CA TYR A 162 3.18 -53.53 -28.19
C TYR A 162 3.29 -53.73 -26.68
N SER A 163 3.92 -54.82 -26.25
CA SER A 163 4.32 -54.97 -24.86
C SER A 163 5.19 -53.78 -24.49
N GLU A 164 4.81 -53.02 -23.47
CA GLU A 164 5.69 -52.00 -22.92
C GLU A 164 6.89 -52.69 -22.27
N GLY A 165 7.93 -52.90 -23.10
CA GLY A 165 9.21 -53.41 -22.70
C GLY A 165 9.83 -52.44 -21.71
N ARG A 166 9.64 -52.75 -20.43
CA ARG A 166 10.12 -52.03 -19.24
C ARG A 166 11.49 -51.39 -19.52
N ARG A 167 11.49 -50.07 -19.77
CA ARG A 167 12.72 -49.36 -20.10
C ARG A 167 13.56 -49.22 -18.84
N ASP A 168 14.85 -49.48 -18.96
CA ASP A 168 15.75 -49.56 -17.81
C ASP A 168 16.20 -48.17 -17.32
N GLY A 169 15.23 -47.27 -17.11
CA GLY A 169 15.42 -45.88 -16.70
C GLY A 169 14.19 -45.24 -16.04
N ASP A 170 13.13 -45.99 -15.78
CA ASP A 170 11.88 -45.40 -15.27
C ASP A 170 11.94 -45.23 -13.72
N LEU A 171 11.71 -44.00 -13.25
CA LEU A 171 11.57 -43.60 -11.84
C LEU A 171 10.09 -43.31 -11.54
N HIS A 172 9.60 -43.74 -10.39
CA HIS A 172 8.17 -43.63 -10.07
C HIS A 172 7.94 -42.99 -8.69
N ILE A 173 6.94 -42.11 -8.62
CA ILE A 173 6.42 -41.53 -7.37
C ILE A 173 4.90 -41.72 -7.29
N GLY A 174 4.38 -41.79 -6.06
CA GLY A 174 2.94 -41.88 -5.82
C GLY A 174 2.29 -40.50 -5.72
N GLY A 175 1.05 -40.37 -6.15
CA GLY A 175 0.26 -39.15 -6.08
C GLY A 175 -1.09 -39.39 -5.41
N ILE A 176 -1.40 -38.58 -4.40
CA ILE A 176 -2.64 -38.68 -3.62
C ILE A 176 -3.35 -37.32 -3.72
N PHE A 177 -4.22 -37.21 -4.73
CA PHE A 177 -4.94 -36.00 -5.08
C PHE A 177 -6.41 -36.11 -4.63
N PRO A 178 -7.04 -35.05 -4.09
CA PRO A 178 -8.47 -35.06 -3.80
C PRO A 178 -9.24 -34.45 -5.00
N MET A 179 -9.94 -35.28 -5.77
CA MET A 179 -10.64 -34.87 -7.00
C MET A 179 -12.14 -34.63 -6.77
N GLU A 180 -12.78 -35.53 -6.03
CA GLU A 180 -14.22 -35.51 -5.70
C GLU A 180 -14.42 -35.42 -4.17
N GLY A 181 -15.67 -35.24 -3.72
CA GLY A 181 -16.03 -35.27 -2.29
C GLY A 181 -17.17 -34.29 -1.97
N GLU A 182 -17.79 -34.45 -0.79
CA GLU A 182 -18.90 -33.60 -0.33
C GLU A 182 -18.53 -32.66 0.84
N GLY A 183 -17.35 -32.84 1.47
CA GLY A 183 -16.98 -32.11 2.69
C GLY A 183 -15.49 -31.90 2.93
N GLY A 184 -14.62 -32.12 1.94
CA GLY A 184 -13.17 -31.93 2.06
C GLY A 184 -12.57 -31.39 0.77
N TRP A 185 -11.57 -30.51 0.90
CA TRP A 185 -10.94 -29.73 -0.19
C TRP A 185 -10.62 -30.56 -1.43
N GLN A 186 -11.31 -30.27 -2.55
CA GLN A 186 -11.17 -30.97 -3.83
C GLN A 186 -10.07 -30.37 -4.72
N GLY A 187 -9.03 -29.80 -4.12
CA GLY A 187 -7.97 -29.06 -4.83
C GLY A 187 -7.11 -29.86 -5.81
N GLY A 188 -7.30 -31.18 -5.89
CA GLY A 188 -6.72 -32.02 -6.93
C GLY A 188 -7.17 -31.62 -8.35
N GLN A 189 -8.34 -31.00 -8.49
CA GLN A 189 -8.91 -30.57 -9.77
C GLN A 189 -7.95 -29.68 -10.59
N ALA A 190 -7.30 -28.70 -9.96
CA ALA A 190 -6.22 -27.92 -10.59
C ALA A 190 -4.81 -28.43 -10.25
N CYS A 191 -4.57 -28.97 -9.05
CA CYS A 191 -3.23 -29.42 -8.66
C CYS A 191 -2.72 -30.64 -9.43
N LYS A 192 -3.60 -31.54 -9.89
CA LYS A 192 -3.21 -32.70 -10.71
C LYS A 192 -2.73 -32.28 -12.11
N PRO A 193 -3.48 -31.50 -12.91
CA PRO A 193 -2.98 -30.94 -14.18
C PRO A 193 -1.67 -30.16 -14.02
N ALA A 194 -1.53 -29.38 -12.95
CA ALA A 194 -0.29 -28.65 -12.68
C ALA A 194 0.92 -29.57 -12.40
N ALA A 195 0.72 -30.66 -11.65
CA ALA A 195 1.76 -31.68 -11.44
C ALA A 195 2.11 -32.44 -12.73
N GLU A 196 1.13 -32.67 -13.62
CA GLU A 196 1.34 -33.31 -14.93
C GLU A 196 2.07 -32.39 -15.92
N LEU A 197 1.78 -31.08 -15.92
CA LEU A 197 2.56 -30.07 -16.65
C LEU A 197 4.02 -30.02 -16.18
N ALA A 198 4.26 -30.04 -14.86
CA ALA A 198 5.63 -30.11 -14.31
C ALA A 198 6.34 -31.42 -14.70
N LEU A 199 5.61 -32.55 -14.71
CA LEU A 199 6.15 -33.85 -15.12
C LEU A 199 6.58 -33.84 -16.59
N ALA A 200 5.82 -33.19 -17.47
CA ALA A 200 6.18 -33.02 -18.87
C ALA A 200 7.43 -32.12 -19.02
N ASP A 201 7.46 -30.97 -18.34
CA ASP A 201 8.58 -30.02 -18.41
C ASP A 201 9.89 -30.60 -17.86
N VAL A 202 9.83 -31.37 -16.77
CA VAL A 202 10.98 -32.09 -16.19
C VAL A 202 11.50 -33.15 -17.15
N ASN A 203 10.63 -34.00 -17.71
CA ASN A 203 11.03 -35.07 -18.63
C ASN A 203 11.46 -34.57 -20.03
N ALA A 204 11.22 -33.30 -20.37
CA ALA A 204 11.67 -32.67 -21.60
C ALA A 204 13.13 -32.17 -21.52
N ARG A 205 13.68 -31.99 -20.32
CA ARG A 205 15.06 -31.56 -20.10
C ARG A 205 16.03 -32.73 -20.18
N SER A 206 17.05 -32.60 -21.02
CA SER A 206 18.13 -33.59 -21.16
C SER A 206 19.25 -33.44 -20.13
N ASP A 207 19.30 -32.31 -19.42
CA ASP A 207 20.30 -31.96 -18.40
C ASP A 207 19.85 -32.27 -16.96
N LEU A 208 18.63 -32.80 -16.79
CA LEU A 208 18.02 -33.15 -15.52
C LEU A 208 17.61 -34.63 -15.55
N LEU A 209 17.97 -35.40 -14.52
CA LEU A 209 17.71 -36.84 -14.43
C LEU A 209 18.25 -37.63 -15.65
N SER A 210 19.45 -37.30 -16.13
CA SER A 210 20.02 -37.86 -17.36
C SER A 210 20.02 -39.40 -17.37
N GLY A 211 19.41 -40.01 -18.39
CA GLY A 211 19.25 -41.46 -18.52
C GLY A 211 18.01 -42.04 -17.83
N PHE A 212 17.21 -41.21 -17.15
CA PHE A 212 16.00 -41.61 -16.45
C PHE A 212 14.75 -40.86 -16.95
N LYS A 213 13.57 -41.35 -16.57
CA LYS A 213 12.27 -40.67 -16.75
C LYS A 213 11.43 -40.74 -15.50
N LEU A 214 10.80 -39.64 -15.11
CA LEU A 214 9.93 -39.56 -13.94
C LEU A 214 8.46 -39.85 -14.32
N TYR A 215 7.77 -40.63 -13.50
CA TYR A 215 6.36 -40.99 -13.66
C TYR A 215 5.59 -40.82 -12.34
N ILE A 216 4.38 -40.26 -12.41
CA ILE A 216 3.47 -40.10 -11.26
C ILE A 216 2.33 -41.12 -11.38
N HIS A 217 2.11 -41.90 -10.31
CA HIS A 217 0.97 -42.83 -10.19
C HIS A 217 -0.07 -42.22 -9.26
N SER A 218 -1.14 -41.63 -9.82
CA SER A 218 -2.11 -40.82 -9.07
C SER A 218 -3.48 -41.48 -8.88
N ASN A 219 -3.98 -41.52 -7.64
CA ASN A 219 -5.35 -41.94 -7.32
C ASN A 219 -6.10 -40.83 -6.55
N ASP A 220 -7.44 -40.87 -6.61
CA ASP A 220 -8.31 -39.99 -5.82
C ASP A 220 -8.40 -40.44 -4.35
N SER A 221 -8.35 -39.48 -3.44
CA SER A 221 -8.42 -39.64 -1.98
C SER A 221 -9.62 -38.96 -1.33
N LYS A 222 -10.38 -38.13 -2.07
CA LYS A 222 -11.54 -37.35 -1.60
C LYS A 222 -11.33 -36.50 -0.33
N CYS A 223 -10.06 -36.21 0.00
CA CYS A 223 -9.65 -35.60 1.27
C CYS A 223 -10.05 -36.43 2.52
N GLU A 224 -10.41 -37.69 2.36
CA GLU A 224 -10.77 -38.61 3.45
C GLU A 224 -9.54 -39.40 3.95
N PRO A 225 -9.23 -39.39 5.25
CA PRO A 225 -8.12 -40.16 5.83
C PRO A 225 -8.13 -41.66 5.52
N GLY A 226 -9.32 -42.29 5.58
CA GLY A 226 -9.46 -43.73 5.35
C GLY A 226 -9.19 -44.12 3.89
N LEU A 227 -9.75 -43.37 2.94
CA LEU A 227 -9.49 -43.57 1.52
C LEU A 227 -8.04 -43.21 1.16
N GLY A 228 -7.49 -42.13 1.71
CA GLY A 228 -6.08 -41.74 1.55
C GLY A 228 -5.09 -42.82 2.02
N ALA A 229 -5.37 -43.47 3.16
CA ALA A 229 -4.58 -44.62 3.63
C ALA A 229 -4.72 -45.84 2.71
N SER A 230 -5.93 -46.15 2.25
CA SER A 230 -6.18 -47.23 1.28
C SER A 230 -5.43 -47.00 -0.05
N VAL A 231 -5.46 -45.76 -0.56
CA VAL A 231 -4.69 -45.31 -1.74
C VAL A 231 -3.19 -45.45 -1.51
N MET A 232 -2.67 -45.04 -0.35
CA MET A 232 -1.26 -45.23 -0.01
C MET A 232 -0.89 -46.71 -0.05
N TYR A 233 -1.64 -47.60 0.59
CA TYR A 233 -1.35 -49.04 0.57
C TYR A 233 -1.41 -49.63 -0.85
N ASN A 234 -2.38 -49.22 -1.67
CA ASN A 234 -2.48 -49.61 -3.08
C ASN A 234 -1.21 -49.18 -3.85
N LEU A 235 -0.79 -47.93 -3.69
CA LEU A 235 0.44 -47.40 -4.32
C LEU A 235 1.71 -48.10 -3.82
N LEU A 236 1.78 -48.51 -2.54
CA LEU A 236 2.98 -49.14 -1.98
C LEU A 236 3.13 -50.62 -2.33
N TYR A 237 2.05 -51.40 -2.30
CA TYR A 237 2.09 -52.84 -2.50
C TYR A 237 1.97 -53.28 -3.97
N ASN A 238 1.35 -52.46 -4.84
CA ASN A 238 1.31 -52.76 -6.28
C ASN A 238 2.52 -52.17 -7.01
N PRO A 239 3.18 -52.94 -7.91
CA PRO A 239 4.30 -52.45 -8.70
C PRO A 239 3.88 -51.34 -9.68
N PRO A 240 4.81 -50.47 -10.13
CA PRO A 240 6.23 -50.44 -9.76
C PRO A 240 6.45 -49.85 -8.35
N GLN A 241 7.68 -49.92 -7.83
CA GLN A 241 8.03 -49.34 -6.52
C GLN A 241 8.12 -47.81 -6.59
N LYS A 242 7.59 -47.11 -5.57
CA LYS A 242 7.57 -45.64 -5.50
C LYS A 242 8.71 -45.14 -4.62
N LEU A 243 9.38 -44.06 -5.04
CA LEU A 243 10.50 -43.44 -4.31
C LEU A 243 10.05 -42.39 -3.28
N LEU A 244 8.90 -41.76 -3.52
CA LEU A 244 8.35 -40.64 -2.75
C LEU A 244 6.82 -40.59 -2.96
N LEU A 245 6.10 -40.01 -2.00
CA LEU A 245 4.65 -39.77 -2.09
C LEU A 245 4.35 -38.27 -2.11
N LEU A 246 3.56 -37.83 -3.11
CA LEU A 246 2.91 -36.52 -3.14
C LEU A 246 1.51 -36.63 -2.54
N ALA A 247 1.12 -35.71 -1.65
CA ALA A 247 -0.21 -35.70 -1.05
C ALA A 247 -0.79 -34.28 -0.91
N GLY A 248 -2.10 -34.17 -1.06
CA GLY A 248 -2.81 -32.88 -1.07
C GLY A 248 -3.26 -32.41 0.32
N CYS A 249 -4.47 -32.80 0.71
CA CYS A 249 -5.16 -32.18 1.85
C CYS A 249 -4.59 -32.61 3.22
N SER A 250 -4.69 -31.70 4.21
CA SER A 250 -4.04 -31.82 5.52
C SER A 250 -4.33 -33.14 6.25
N THR A 251 -5.58 -33.59 6.29
CA THR A 251 -6.01 -34.80 7.04
C THR A 251 -5.42 -36.09 6.44
N VAL A 252 -5.36 -36.15 5.11
CA VAL A 252 -4.69 -37.22 4.35
C VAL A 252 -3.19 -37.14 4.55
N CYS A 253 -2.58 -35.96 4.46
CA CYS A 253 -1.14 -35.75 4.71
C CYS A 253 -0.71 -36.20 6.10
N THR A 254 -1.47 -35.89 7.16
CA THR A 254 -1.24 -36.40 8.52
C THR A 254 -1.18 -37.93 8.53
N THR A 255 -2.20 -38.58 7.95
CA THR A 255 -2.33 -40.04 7.94
C THR A 255 -1.21 -40.72 7.15
N VAL A 256 -0.89 -40.18 5.96
CA VAL A 256 0.14 -40.71 5.06
C VAL A 256 1.53 -40.52 5.63
N ALA A 257 1.86 -39.35 6.22
CA ALA A 257 3.18 -39.09 6.80
C ALA A 257 3.42 -39.81 8.13
N GLU A 258 2.38 -40.00 8.96
CA GLU A 258 2.45 -40.84 10.17
C GLU A 258 2.77 -42.30 9.80
N ALA A 259 2.26 -42.81 8.67
CA ALA A 259 2.56 -44.15 8.18
C ALA A 259 3.91 -44.25 7.43
N ALA A 260 4.27 -43.26 6.59
CA ALA A 260 5.37 -43.37 5.63
C ALA A 260 6.75 -43.61 6.25
N LYS A 261 6.96 -43.14 7.50
CA LYS A 261 8.18 -43.39 8.29
C LYS A 261 8.49 -44.88 8.47
N MET A 262 7.48 -45.76 8.45
CA MET A 262 7.64 -47.23 8.56
C MET A 262 8.22 -47.87 7.28
N TRP A 263 8.12 -47.21 6.13
CA TRP A 263 8.67 -47.63 4.84
C TRP A 263 9.89 -46.79 4.39
N ASN A 264 10.48 -46.01 5.32
CA ASN A 264 11.53 -45.03 5.06
C ASN A 264 11.19 -44.05 3.90
N LEU A 265 9.90 -43.75 3.70
CA LEU A 265 9.45 -42.93 2.57
C LEU A 265 9.35 -41.45 2.93
N MET A 266 9.83 -40.62 2.00
CA MET A 266 9.59 -39.18 2.02
C MET A 266 8.17 -38.86 1.54
N VAL A 267 7.54 -37.87 2.16
CA VAL A 267 6.22 -37.34 1.78
C VAL A 267 6.35 -35.85 1.53
N LEU A 268 6.01 -35.39 0.33
CA LEU A 268 5.98 -33.97 -0.02
C LEU A 268 4.54 -33.52 -0.22
N CYS A 269 4.01 -32.77 0.73
CA CYS A 269 2.64 -32.29 0.71
C CYS A 269 2.50 -30.95 -0.03
N TYR A 270 1.64 -30.88 -1.03
CA TYR A 270 1.49 -29.68 -1.88
C TYR A 270 0.34 -28.75 -1.46
N GLY A 271 -0.63 -29.24 -0.67
CA GLY A 271 -1.81 -28.48 -0.22
C GLY A 271 -2.04 -28.46 1.29
N ALA A 272 -1.14 -29.04 2.09
CA ALA A 272 -1.38 -29.27 3.51
C ALA A 272 -0.92 -28.09 4.38
N SER A 273 -1.89 -27.31 4.90
CA SER A 273 -1.66 -26.10 5.70
C SER A 273 -1.60 -26.32 7.22
N SER A 274 -1.96 -27.51 7.73
CA SER A 274 -2.07 -27.78 9.19
C SER A 274 -0.77 -27.50 9.95
N PRO A 275 -0.79 -26.72 11.04
CA PRO A 275 0.36 -26.54 11.94
C PRO A 275 0.90 -27.84 12.56
N ALA A 276 0.06 -28.86 12.78
CA ALA A 276 0.49 -30.11 13.42
C ALA A 276 1.55 -30.88 12.60
N LEU A 277 1.60 -30.67 11.28
CA LEU A 277 2.57 -31.31 10.38
C LEU A 277 4.01 -30.81 10.56
N SER A 278 4.21 -29.67 11.24
CA SER A 278 5.54 -29.12 11.57
C SER A 278 6.27 -29.89 12.68
N ASP A 279 5.60 -30.85 13.34
CA ASP A 279 6.19 -31.68 14.38
C ASP A 279 7.12 -32.77 13.79
N ARG A 280 8.42 -32.48 13.82
CA ARG A 280 9.49 -33.39 13.36
C ARG A 280 9.60 -34.70 14.17
N ALA A 281 9.12 -34.77 15.41
CA ALA A 281 9.15 -36.01 16.19
C ALA A 281 8.07 -36.99 15.70
N ARG A 282 6.93 -36.48 15.24
CA ARG A 282 5.85 -37.28 14.63
C ARG A 282 6.05 -37.51 13.14
N PHE A 283 6.50 -36.50 12.40
CA PHE A 283 6.59 -36.47 10.93
C PHE A 283 8.05 -36.23 10.46
N PRO A 284 8.98 -37.17 10.74
CA PRO A 284 10.39 -36.98 10.42
C PRO A 284 10.69 -36.90 8.91
N THR A 285 9.87 -37.53 8.06
CA THR A 285 10.08 -37.63 6.60
C THR A 285 9.17 -36.74 5.76
N LEU A 286 8.43 -35.81 6.39
CA LEU A 286 7.54 -34.88 5.71
C LEU A 286 8.27 -33.61 5.23
N PHE A 287 7.91 -33.09 4.06
CA PHE A 287 8.14 -31.72 3.64
C PHE A 287 6.84 -31.16 3.02
N ARG A 288 6.73 -29.85 2.84
CA ARG A 288 5.59 -29.26 2.11
C ARG A 288 5.92 -27.98 1.36
N THR A 289 5.43 -27.88 0.12
CA THR A 289 5.48 -26.63 -0.67
C THR A 289 4.38 -25.65 -0.30
N HIS A 290 3.32 -26.11 0.37
CA HIS A 290 2.35 -25.23 1.03
C HIS A 290 2.96 -24.66 2.34
N PRO A 291 2.90 -23.34 2.59
CA PRO A 291 3.29 -22.74 3.86
C PRO A 291 2.40 -23.21 5.03
N SER A 292 2.93 -23.23 6.27
CA SER A 292 2.12 -23.51 7.47
C SER A 292 1.18 -22.34 7.80
N ALA A 293 -0.04 -22.63 8.27
CA ALA A 293 -1.02 -21.60 8.65
C ALA A 293 -0.54 -20.66 9.78
N THR A 294 0.45 -21.08 10.58
CA THR A 294 1.09 -20.22 11.59
C THR A 294 1.85 -19.03 11.00
N VAL A 295 2.24 -19.06 9.72
CA VAL A 295 2.99 -17.97 9.05
C VAL A 295 2.24 -16.62 9.11
N HIS A 296 0.91 -16.67 9.18
CA HIS A 296 0.05 -15.49 9.31
C HIS A 296 0.11 -14.85 10.71
N ASN A 297 0.43 -15.60 11.76
CA ASN A 297 0.33 -15.12 13.14
C ASN A 297 1.39 -14.06 13.49
N PRO A 298 2.69 -14.24 13.18
CA PRO A 298 3.68 -13.15 13.26
C PRO A 298 3.25 -11.89 12.51
N THR A 299 2.67 -12.03 11.32
CA THR A 299 2.17 -10.90 10.50
C THR A 299 1.03 -10.14 11.18
N ARG A 300 0.04 -10.87 11.71
CA ARG A 300 -1.09 -10.29 12.48
C ARG A 300 -0.60 -9.54 13.71
N ILE A 301 0.33 -10.14 14.46
CA ILE A 301 0.97 -9.51 15.63
C ILE A 301 1.72 -8.22 15.23
N LYS A 302 2.49 -8.23 14.14
CA LYS A 302 3.22 -7.05 13.66
C LYS A 302 2.27 -5.90 13.26
N LEU A 303 1.11 -6.24 12.67
CA LEU A 303 0.05 -5.28 12.36
C LEU A 303 -0.61 -4.71 13.63
N MET A 304 -0.94 -5.57 14.60
CA MET A 304 -1.47 -5.14 15.91
C MET A 304 -0.50 -4.20 16.63
N GLN A 305 0.80 -4.53 16.66
CA GLN A 305 1.85 -3.66 17.19
C GLN A 305 1.94 -2.32 16.44
N LYS A 306 1.88 -2.33 15.10
CA LYS A 306 1.94 -1.13 14.26
C LYS A 306 0.77 -0.16 14.51
N PHE A 307 -0.44 -0.69 14.71
CA PHE A 307 -1.64 0.12 14.99
C PHE A 307 -1.90 0.37 16.48
N GLY A 308 -1.07 -0.18 17.38
CA GLY A 308 -1.21 -0.02 18.83
C GLY A 308 -2.38 -0.81 19.44
N TRP A 309 -2.82 -1.89 18.81
CA TRP A 309 -3.91 -2.73 19.28
C TRP A 309 -3.42 -3.75 20.31
N SER A 310 -3.74 -3.51 21.59
CA SER A 310 -3.33 -4.37 22.71
C SER A 310 -4.42 -5.32 23.22
N ARG A 311 -5.62 -5.30 22.63
CA ARG A 311 -6.78 -6.12 23.02
C ARG A 311 -7.47 -6.66 21.78
N ILE A 312 -7.63 -7.98 21.68
CA ILE A 312 -8.25 -8.66 20.52
C ILE A 312 -9.28 -9.71 20.96
N ALA A 313 -10.10 -10.18 20.04
CA ALA A 313 -10.96 -11.35 20.20
C ALA A 313 -10.73 -12.34 19.06
N ILE A 314 -11.02 -13.63 19.29
CA ILE A 314 -10.81 -14.71 18.34
C ILE A 314 -12.13 -15.45 18.10
N LEU A 315 -12.47 -15.67 16.83
CA LEU A 315 -13.61 -16.47 16.39
C LEU A 315 -13.13 -17.57 15.44
N GLN A 316 -13.32 -18.83 15.82
CA GLN A 316 -12.86 -19.97 15.04
C GLN A 316 -13.97 -20.98 14.75
N GLN A 317 -13.88 -21.66 13.61
CA GLN A 317 -14.56 -22.95 13.40
C GLN A 317 -13.80 -24.06 14.17
N ALA A 318 -14.49 -25.13 14.54
CA ALA A 318 -13.96 -26.23 15.35
C ALA A 318 -13.11 -27.25 14.54
N GLU A 319 -12.28 -26.76 13.62
CA GLU A 319 -11.40 -27.59 12.78
C GLU A 319 -9.98 -27.67 13.34
N GLU A 320 -9.30 -28.81 13.17
CA GLU A 320 -7.92 -29.07 13.62
C GLU A 320 -6.94 -27.96 13.21
N VAL A 321 -7.00 -27.52 11.94
CA VAL A 321 -6.14 -26.49 11.37
C VAL A 321 -6.35 -25.14 12.06
N PHE A 322 -7.59 -24.79 12.42
CA PHE A 322 -7.90 -23.51 13.06
C PHE A 322 -7.65 -23.55 14.57
N ILE A 323 -7.91 -24.67 15.24
CA ILE A 323 -7.60 -24.88 16.67
C ILE A 323 -6.11 -24.67 16.93
N SER A 324 -5.25 -25.39 16.20
CA SER A 324 -3.79 -25.29 16.34
C SER A 324 -3.24 -23.92 15.90
N THR A 325 -3.83 -23.28 14.88
CA THR A 325 -3.47 -21.90 14.48
C THR A 325 -3.83 -20.88 15.57
N VAL A 326 -4.89 -21.10 16.36
CA VAL A 326 -5.25 -20.23 17.50
C VAL A 326 -4.31 -20.44 18.68
N GLU A 327 -3.89 -21.66 18.99
CA GLU A 327 -2.98 -21.96 20.10
C GLU A 327 -1.59 -21.32 19.89
N ASP A 328 -1.08 -21.34 18.66
CA ASP A 328 0.11 -20.58 18.26
C ASP A 328 -0.10 -19.06 18.39
N LEU A 329 -1.25 -18.54 17.95
CA LEU A 329 -1.59 -17.12 18.08
C LEU A 329 -1.70 -16.67 19.55
N GLU A 330 -2.24 -17.51 20.43
CA GLU A 330 -2.32 -17.28 21.89
C GLU A 330 -0.92 -17.15 22.50
N ALA A 331 0.00 -18.07 22.16
CA ALA A 331 1.40 -18.00 22.60
C ALA A 331 2.09 -16.72 22.09
N HIS A 332 1.88 -16.37 20.82
CA HIS A 332 2.42 -15.15 20.21
C HIS A 332 1.84 -13.85 20.80
N CYS A 333 0.55 -13.82 21.13
CA CYS A 333 -0.09 -12.68 21.81
C CYS A 333 0.48 -12.48 23.22
N LYS A 334 0.59 -13.58 23.99
CA LYS A 334 1.17 -13.58 25.35
C LYS A 334 2.62 -13.10 25.37
N LYS A 335 3.44 -13.50 24.39
CA LYS A 335 4.82 -13.03 24.20
C LYS A 335 4.90 -11.54 23.82
N SER A 336 3.86 -11.00 23.20
CA SER A 336 3.80 -9.63 22.66
C SER A 336 3.08 -8.61 23.56
N GLY A 337 2.56 -9.04 24.71
CA GLY A 337 1.77 -8.18 25.60
C GLY A 337 0.37 -7.82 25.07
N ILE A 338 -0.21 -8.65 24.19
CA ILE A 338 -1.55 -8.47 23.64
C ILE A 338 -2.53 -9.35 24.43
N GLU A 339 -3.60 -8.73 24.95
CA GLU A 339 -4.68 -9.42 25.69
C GLU A 339 -5.71 -10.01 24.71
N ILE A 340 -6.12 -11.26 24.95
CA ILE A 340 -7.25 -11.89 24.26
C ILE A 340 -8.46 -11.78 25.18
N VAL A 341 -9.43 -10.93 24.78
CA VAL A 341 -10.64 -10.59 25.55
C VAL A 341 -11.63 -11.74 25.58
N THR A 342 -11.75 -12.46 24.46
CA THR A 342 -12.56 -13.68 24.36
C THR A 342 -12.12 -14.53 23.17
N ARG A 343 -12.20 -15.86 23.34
CA ARG A 343 -12.12 -16.87 22.29
C ARG A 343 -13.50 -17.49 22.17
N GLN A 344 -14.05 -17.56 20.96
CA GLN A 344 -15.32 -18.21 20.65
C GLN A 344 -15.10 -19.24 19.55
N SER A 345 -15.75 -20.40 19.68
CA SER A 345 -15.67 -21.51 18.74
C SER A 345 -17.06 -21.99 18.34
N PHE A 346 -17.27 -22.29 17.07
CA PHE A 346 -18.52 -22.85 16.56
C PHE A 346 -18.26 -24.04 15.62
N LEU A 347 -19.27 -24.90 15.44
CA LEU A 347 -19.19 -26.05 14.52
C LEU A 347 -19.88 -25.76 13.18
N SER A 348 -21.14 -25.30 13.22
CA SER A 348 -21.98 -25.12 12.02
C SER A 348 -22.81 -23.83 12.00
N ASP A 349 -23.32 -23.40 13.16
CA ASP A 349 -24.00 -22.12 13.38
C ASP A 349 -23.10 -21.14 14.17
N PRO A 350 -22.73 -19.98 13.62
CA PRO A 350 -21.95 -18.97 14.31
C PRO A 350 -22.77 -17.98 15.17
N ALA A 351 -24.11 -18.01 15.15
CA ALA A 351 -24.94 -16.91 15.66
C ALA A 351 -24.71 -16.59 17.15
N ASP A 352 -24.66 -17.59 18.04
CA ASP A 352 -24.38 -17.36 19.46
C ASP A 352 -22.94 -16.91 19.74
N ALA A 353 -21.96 -17.38 18.95
CA ALA A 353 -20.58 -16.94 19.05
C ALA A 353 -20.44 -15.46 18.66
N VAL A 354 -21.05 -15.03 17.55
CA VAL A 354 -21.07 -13.63 17.09
C VAL A 354 -21.83 -12.73 18.08
N ARG A 355 -22.94 -13.21 18.64
CA ARG A 355 -23.70 -12.54 19.71
C ARG A 355 -22.87 -12.33 20.98
N ASN A 356 -22.00 -13.28 21.33
CA ASN A 356 -21.09 -13.16 22.46
C ASN A 356 -19.93 -12.19 22.21
N LEU A 357 -19.39 -12.10 20.99
CA LEU A 357 -18.41 -11.06 20.63
C LEU A 357 -18.98 -9.65 20.87
N ARG A 358 -20.24 -9.42 20.48
CA ARG A 358 -20.95 -8.15 20.74
C ARG A 358 -21.17 -7.87 22.23
N ARG A 359 -21.45 -8.91 23.04
CA ARG A 359 -21.60 -8.76 24.51
C ARG A 359 -20.30 -8.34 25.20
N GLN A 360 -19.14 -8.64 24.62
CA GLN A 360 -17.80 -8.35 25.18
C GLN A 360 -17.15 -7.06 24.62
N ASP A 361 -17.88 -6.27 23.83
CA ASP A 361 -17.36 -5.08 23.09
C ASP A 361 -16.07 -5.39 22.29
N ALA A 362 -16.03 -6.56 21.64
CA ALA A 362 -14.90 -6.98 20.82
C ALA A 362 -14.75 -6.09 19.57
N ARG A 363 -13.61 -5.38 19.45
CA ARG A 363 -13.36 -4.39 18.37
C ARG A 363 -12.34 -4.82 17.33
N VAL A 364 -11.35 -5.61 17.71
CA VAL A 364 -10.37 -6.21 16.79
C VAL A 364 -10.57 -7.72 16.86
N ILE A 365 -11.03 -8.32 15.77
CA ILE A 365 -11.52 -9.71 15.75
C ILE A 365 -10.73 -10.50 14.70
N VAL A 366 -10.22 -11.67 15.08
CA VAL A 366 -9.53 -12.61 14.19
C VAL A 366 -10.46 -13.78 13.88
N GLY A 367 -10.89 -13.90 12.62
CA GLY A 367 -11.73 -14.97 12.09
C GLY A 367 -10.90 -16.09 11.45
N LEU A 368 -11.15 -17.34 11.85
CA LEU A 368 -10.46 -18.54 11.36
C LEU A 368 -11.45 -19.67 11.08
N PHE A 369 -11.91 -19.75 9.83
CA PHE A 369 -12.97 -20.64 9.37
C PHE A 369 -12.91 -20.85 7.85
N TYR A 370 -13.61 -21.85 7.32
CA TYR A 370 -13.71 -22.07 5.87
C TYR A 370 -14.72 -21.12 5.21
N VAL A 371 -14.66 -20.95 3.88
CA VAL A 371 -15.39 -19.89 3.15
C VAL A 371 -16.92 -19.94 3.30
N VAL A 372 -17.51 -21.14 3.37
CA VAL A 372 -18.95 -21.35 3.64
C VAL A 372 -19.34 -20.83 5.03
N ALA A 373 -18.53 -21.16 6.05
CA ALA A 373 -18.71 -20.64 7.39
C ALA A 373 -18.44 -19.13 7.47
N ALA A 374 -17.50 -18.61 6.68
CA ALA A 374 -17.22 -17.18 6.59
C ALA A 374 -18.44 -16.38 6.10
N ARG A 375 -19.18 -16.88 5.10
CA ARG A 375 -20.42 -16.23 4.62
C ARG A 375 -21.50 -16.20 5.71
N ARG A 376 -21.67 -17.29 6.45
CA ARG A 376 -22.60 -17.34 7.61
C ARG A 376 -22.20 -16.37 8.72
N VAL A 377 -20.91 -16.28 9.05
CA VAL A 377 -20.37 -15.30 10.01
C VAL A 377 -20.64 -13.88 9.54
N LEU A 378 -20.38 -13.53 8.28
CA LEU A 378 -20.66 -12.18 7.73
C LEU A 378 -22.13 -11.79 7.85
N CYS A 379 -23.06 -12.70 7.54
CA CYS A 379 -24.49 -12.43 7.67
C CYS A 379 -24.90 -12.15 9.13
N GLU A 380 -24.38 -12.90 10.10
CA GLU A 380 -24.60 -12.61 11.52
C GLU A 380 -23.88 -11.34 12.00
N VAL A 381 -22.72 -11.00 11.43
CA VAL A 381 -22.01 -9.74 11.68
C VAL A 381 -22.81 -8.53 11.17
N TYR A 382 -23.49 -8.65 10.03
CA TYR A 382 -24.45 -7.65 9.54
C TYR A 382 -25.66 -7.53 10.50
N LYS A 383 -26.36 -8.65 10.77
CA LYS A 383 -27.52 -8.71 11.68
C LYS A 383 -27.21 -8.11 13.06
N HIS A 384 -26.01 -8.37 13.60
CA HIS A 384 -25.56 -7.84 14.89
C HIS A 384 -24.82 -6.49 14.82
N ARG A 385 -24.59 -5.90 13.64
CA ARG A 385 -23.87 -4.61 13.43
C ARG A 385 -22.47 -4.57 14.05
N LEU A 386 -21.68 -5.61 13.79
CA LEU A 386 -20.26 -5.73 14.20
C LEU A 386 -19.28 -5.28 13.08
N TYR A 387 -19.67 -4.29 12.28
CA TYR A 387 -18.94 -3.85 11.08
C TYR A 387 -18.79 -2.32 11.00
N GLY A 388 -17.98 -1.84 10.05
CA GLY A 388 -17.70 -0.42 9.85
C GLY A 388 -16.73 0.18 10.89
N LYS A 389 -16.64 1.51 10.93
CA LYS A 389 -15.53 2.33 11.48
C LYS A 389 -15.13 2.12 12.95
N SER A 390 -15.80 1.25 13.71
CA SER A 390 -15.48 0.91 15.11
C SER A 390 -14.95 -0.51 15.30
N TYR A 391 -14.91 -1.31 14.23
CA TYR A 391 -14.51 -2.72 14.24
C TYR A 391 -13.45 -2.97 13.16
N VAL A 392 -12.57 -3.94 13.41
CA VAL A 392 -11.59 -4.45 12.45
C VAL A 392 -11.67 -5.97 12.47
N TRP A 393 -11.94 -6.55 11.30
CA TRP A 393 -11.91 -7.99 11.08
C TRP A 393 -10.63 -8.39 10.35
N PHE A 394 -9.98 -9.44 10.85
CA PHE A 394 -8.98 -10.20 10.11
C PHE A 394 -9.62 -11.50 9.61
N PHE A 395 -9.62 -11.69 8.29
CA PHE A 395 -9.98 -12.95 7.63
C PHE A 395 -8.71 -13.62 7.05
N ILE A 396 -8.86 -14.82 6.49
CA ILE A 396 -7.78 -15.52 5.78
C ILE A 396 -7.82 -15.14 4.29
N GLY A 397 -6.65 -14.90 3.67
CA GLY A 397 -6.60 -14.33 2.32
C GLY A 397 -6.76 -15.28 1.14
N TRP A 398 -6.87 -16.60 1.36
CA TRP A 398 -6.94 -17.59 0.26
C TRP A 398 -8.32 -17.73 -0.39
N TYR A 399 -9.34 -16.98 0.08
CA TYR A 399 -10.67 -17.00 -0.52
C TYR A 399 -10.69 -16.29 -1.91
N GLU A 400 -11.66 -16.64 -2.76
CA GLU A 400 -11.93 -15.97 -4.05
C GLU A 400 -12.26 -14.48 -3.88
N ASP A 401 -11.85 -13.59 -4.79
CA ASP A 401 -12.04 -12.14 -4.66
C ASP A 401 -13.50 -11.71 -4.34
N ASN A 402 -14.49 -12.44 -4.84
CA ASN A 402 -15.93 -12.19 -4.68
C ASN A 402 -16.64 -13.14 -3.69
N TRP A 403 -15.89 -13.85 -2.84
CA TRP A 403 -16.39 -14.97 -2.02
C TRP A 403 -17.62 -14.65 -1.14
N PHE A 404 -17.82 -13.39 -0.75
CA PHE A 404 -18.91 -12.96 0.13
C PHE A 404 -20.23 -12.71 -0.61
N GLU A 405 -20.24 -12.71 -1.95
CA GLU A 405 -21.45 -12.52 -2.78
C GLU A 405 -21.89 -13.82 -3.48
N THR A 406 -21.02 -14.83 -3.55
CA THR A 406 -21.27 -16.09 -4.26
C THR A 406 -22.05 -17.11 -3.41
N ASN A 407 -22.86 -17.94 -4.09
CA ASN A 407 -23.56 -19.12 -3.56
C ASN A 407 -24.56 -18.91 -2.38
N LEU A 408 -24.86 -17.68 -1.97
CA LEU A 408 -25.75 -17.34 -0.82
C LEU A 408 -27.08 -18.13 -0.82
N GLU A 409 -27.79 -18.19 -1.96
CA GLU A 409 -29.05 -18.91 -2.10
C GLU A 409 -28.91 -20.43 -1.92
N LYS A 410 -27.80 -21.02 -2.41
CA LYS A 410 -27.52 -22.47 -2.29
C LYS A 410 -27.17 -22.89 -0.88
N GLU A 411 -26.54 -21.98 -0.12
CA GLU A 411 -26.05 -22.23 1.24
C GLU A 411 -27.09 -21.90 2.33
N GLY A 412 -28.25 -21.37 1.93
CA GLY A 412 -29.37 -21.02 2.81
C GLY A 412 -29.12 -19.78 3.66
N ILE A 413 -28.52 -18.74 3.09
CA ILE A 413 -28.10 -17.53 3.84
C ILE A 413 -29.10 -16.39 3.64
N ASP A 414 -29.68 -15.89 4.75
CA ASP A 414 -30.77 -14.88 4.73
C ASP A 414 -30.38 -13.48 4.20
N CYS A 415 -29.08 -13.20 4.07
CA CYS A 415 -28.57 -11.85 3.78
C CYS A 415 -28.40 -11.60 2.27
N THR A 416 -28.70 -10.38 1.82
CA THR A 416 -28.52 -9.99 0.40
C THR A 416 -27.05 -9.63 0.10
N PRO A 417 -26.60 -9.69 -1.16
CA PRO A 417 -25.21 -9.33 -1.53
C PRO A 417 -24.78 -7.93 -1.05
N GLU A 418 -25.69 -6.95 -1.07
CA GLU A 418 -25.41 -5.59 -0.60
C GLU A 418 -25.13 -5.54 0.91
N GLN A 419 -25.84 -6.36 1.70
CA GLN A 419 -25.65 -6.48 3.15
C GLN A 419 -24.34 -7.18 3.48
N MET A 420 -24.01 -8.21 2.71
CA MET A 420 -22.73 -8.93 2.80
C MET A 420 -21.56 -7.99 2.49
N ARG A 421 -21.67 -7.19 1.42
CA ARG A 421 -20.69 -6.16 1.04
C ARG A 421 -20.53 -5.08 2.12
N GLU A 422 -21.62 -4.57 2.68
CA GLU A 422 -21.58 -3.55 3.77
C GLU A 422 -20.88 -4.10 5.03
N ALA A 423 -21.06 -5.39 5.35
CA ALA A 423 -20.43 -6.04 6.49
C ALA A 423 -18.95 -6.43 6.24
N ALA A 424 -18.58 -6.72 4.99
CA ALA A 424 -17.21 -7.07 4.61
C ALA A 424 -16.30 -5.86 4.40
N GLU A 425 -16.84 -4.67 4.08
CA GLU A 425 -16.06 -3.49 3.71
C GLU A 425 -15.01 -3.09 4.76
N GLY A 426 -13.77 -2.90 4.31
CA GLY A 426 -12.65 -2.48 5.16
C GLY A 426 -11.95 -3.59 5.96
N HIS A 427 -12.36 -4.86 5.84
CA HIS A 427 -11.69 -5.97 6.51
C HIS A 427 -10.26 -6.20 5.99
N LEU A 428 -9.39 -6.76 6.83
CA LEU A 428 -8.00 -7.10 6.48
C LEU A 428 -7.87 -8.61 6.20
N THR A 429 -7.04 -8.96 5.22
CA THR A 429 -6.65 -10.34 4.93
C THR A 429 -5.14 -10.54 5.11
N THR A 430 -4.77 -11.78 5.42
CA THR A 430 -3.37 -12.24 5.42
C THR A 430 -3.28 -13.53 4.60
N GLU A 431 -2.45 -13.52 3.57
CA GLU A 431 -2.20 -14.62 2.62
C GLU A 431 -0.69 -14.96 2.64
N ALA A 432 -0.30 -16.21 2.38
CA ALA A 432 1.09 -16.56 2.12
C ALA A 432 1.26 -16.76 0.61
N LEU A 433 2.23 -16.07 -0.01
CA LEU A 433 2.31 -15.96 -1.46
C LEU A 433 2.36 -17.32 -2.17
N MET A 434 1.30 -17.64 -2.90
CA MET A 434 1.21 -18.86 -3.73
C MET A 434 1.64 -18.63 -5.19
N TRP A 435 1.69 -17.37 -5.65
CA TRP A 435 2.11 -16.98 -6.99
C TRP A 435 3.28 -15.99 -6.94
N ASN A 436 4.29 -16.17 -7.80
CA ASN A 436 5.33 -15.17 -7.98
C ASN A 436 4.73 -13.86 -8.52
N GLN A 437 4.77 -12.81 -7.69
CA GLN A 437 4.25 -11.47 -7.99
C GLN A 437 5.03 -10.75 -9.11
N ASN A 438 6.23 -11.23 -9.45
CA ASN A 438 7.10 -10.62 -10.44
C ASN A 438 6.86 -11.25 -11.83
N SER A 439 5.78 -10.84 -12.50
CA SER A 439 5.26 -11.43 -13.75
C SER A 439 6.28 -11.57 -14.89
N ASN A 440 7.36 -10.78 -14.88
CA ASN A 440 8.35 -10.75 -15.95
C ASN A 440 9.60 -11.58 -15.61
N GLN A 441 9.62 -12.27 -14.47
CA GLN A 441 10.77 -13.04 -14.00
C GLN A 441 10.65 -14.51 -14.44
N THR A 442 11.62 -14.97 -15.24
CA THR A 442 11.71 -16.37 -15.63
C THR A 442 12.10 -17.25 -14.45
N THR A 443 11.44 -18.40 -14.36
CA THR A 443 11.62 -19.42 -13.31
C THR A 443 12.50 -20.56 -13.81
N ILE A 444 12.75 -21.59 -12.98
CA ILE A 444 13.63 -22.72 -13.35
C ILE A 444 13.17 -23.51 -14.59
N SER A 445 11.88 -23.46 -14.94
CA SER A 445 11.33 -24.07 -16.16
C SER A 445 11.53 -23.22 -17.43
N GLY A 446 12.12 -22.03 -17.30
CA GLY A 446 12.26 -21.05 -18.38
C GLY A 446 11.04 -20.15 -18.59
N MET A 447 9.91 -20.45 -17.94
CA MET A 447 8.66 -19.71 -18.04
C MET A 447 8.51 -18.62 -16.96
N THR A 448 7.67 -17.62 -17.20
CA THR A 448 7.14 -16.73 -16.17
C THR A 448 5.93 -17.35 -15.45
N SER A 449 5.48 -16.72 -14.36
CA SER A 449 4.23 -17.10 -13.68
C SER A 449 2.97 -16.86 -14.54
N GLU A 450 3.03 -15.92 -15.50
CA GLU A 450 1.92 -15.67 -16.44
C GLU A 450 1.87 -16.72 -17.56
N ASP A 451 3.01 -17.13 -18.11
CA ASP A 451 3.05 -18.21 -19.11
C ASP A 451 2.52 -19.53 -18.52
N PHE A 452 2.89 -19.85 -17.27
CA PHE A 452 2.32 -20.98 -16.54
C PHE A 452 0.80 -20.84 -16.36
N ARG A 453 0.31 -19.63 -16.01
CA ARG A 453 -1.13 -19.38 -15.84
C ARG A 453 -1.90 -19.62 -17.15
N SER A 454 -1.34 -19.21 -18.29
CA SER A 454 -1.91 -19.51 -19.61
C SER A 454 -1.93 -21.01 -19.91
N ARG A 455 -0.82 -21.74 -19.67
CA ARG A 455 -0.75 -23.22 -19.87
C ARG A 455 -1.70 -23.98 -18.95
N LEU A 456 -1.84 -23.57 -17.68
CA LEU A 456 -2.76 -24.19 -16.73
C LEU A 456 -4.22 -24.00 -17.18
N ASN A 457 -4.59 -22.81 -17.64
CA ASN A 457 -5.92 -22.54 -18.19
C ASN A 457 -6.21 -23.34 -19.45
N GLU A 458 -5.22 -23.60 -20.30
CA GLU A 458 -5.36 -24.49 -21.47
C GLU A 458 -5.61 -25.94 -21.04
N ALA A 459 -4.77 -26.49 -20.15
CA ALA A 459 -4.95 -27.84 -19.61
C ALA A 459 -6.29 -28.03 -18.85
N LEU A 460 -6.81 -26.98 -18.20
CA LEU A 460 -8.10 -27.01 -17.53
C LEU A 460 -9.29 -26.96 -18.52
N ARG A 461 -9.16 -26.25 -19.66
CA ARG A 461 -10.15 -26.34 -20.74
C ARG A 461 -10.16 -27.74 -21.36
N GLU A 462 -8.99 -28.36 -21.57
CA GLU A 462 -8.90 -29.76 -22.05
C GLU A 462 -9.53 -30.76 -21.07
N ALA A 463 -9.40 -30.52 -19.75
CA ALA A 463 -10.08 -31.28 -18.70
C ALA A 463 -11.59 -30.98 -18.56
N GLY A 464 -12.14 -30.04 -19.35
CA GLY A 464 -13.58 -29.75 -19.40
C GLY A 464 -14.08 -28.67 -18.45
N TYR A 465 -13.21 -27.85 -17.85
CA TYR A 465 -13.62 -26.74 -16.97
C TYR A 465 -13.94 -25.45 -17.74
N ASP A 466 -15.00 -24.75 -17.30
CA ASP A 466 -15.45 -23.47 -17.88
C ASP A 466 -14.63 -22.28 -17.34
N ILE A 467 -13.37 -22.20 -17.81
CA ILE A 467 -12.46 -21.10 -17.49
C ILE A 467 -12.90 -19.77 -18.14
N ASP A 468 -13.60 -19.84 -19.29
CA ASP A 468 -13.99 -18.65 -20.06
C ASP A 468 -15.17 -17.89 -19.43
N GLY A 469 -15.96 -18.55 -18.56
CA GLY A 469 -16.90 -17.91 -17.63
C GLY A 469 -16.28 -17.37 -16.33
N GLU A 470 -14.95 -17.20 -16.26
CA GLU A 470 -14.16 -16.85 -15.07
C GLU A 470 -14.30 -17.82 -13.88
N ARG A 471 -14.82 -19.05 -14.12
CA ARG A 471 -15.14 -20.02 -13.07
C ARG A 471 -14.05 -21.08 -12.91
N TYR A 472 -13.02 -20.71 -12.16
CA TYR A 472 -11.93 -21.62 -11.81
C TYR A 472 -12.37 -22.78 -10.90
N PRO A 473 -11.77 -23.98 -11.02
CA PRO A 473 -12.01 -25.11 -10.11
C PRO A 473 -11.24 -24.96 -8.80
N GLU A 474 -11.55 -25.82 -7.82
CA GLU A 474 -10.84 -25.82 -6.53
C GLU A 474 -9.36 -26.19 -6.69
N GLY A 475 -8.52 -25.64 -5.80
CA GLY A 475 -7.08 -25.82 -5.83
C GLY A 475 -6.33 -24.96 -6.86
N TYR A 476 -7.01 -24.06 -7.58
CA TYR A 476 -6.40 -23.26 -8.63
C TYR A 476 -5.34 -22.27 -8.12
N GLN A 477 -5.48 -21.76 -6.89
CA GLN A 477 -4.47 -20.90 -6.26
C GLN A 477 -3.25 -21.70 -5.78
N GLU A 478 -3.48 -22.96 -5.40
CA GLU A 478 -2.49 -23.91 -4.90
C GLU A 478 -1.78 -24.67 -6.04
N ALA A 479 -2.28 -24.60 -7.27
CA ALA A 479 -1.71 -25.29 -8.43
C ALA A 479 -0.21 -25.00 -8.69
N PRO A 480 0.32 -23.76 -8.54
CA PRO A 480 1.76 -23.50 -8.56
C PRO A 480 2.56 -24.29 -7.50
N LEU A 481 1.97 -24.57 -6.33
CA LEU A 481 2.61 -25.33 -5.24
C LEU A 481 2.77 -26.81 -5.60
N ALA A 482 1.84 -27.36 -6.39
CA ALA A 482 1.91 -28.72 -6.92
C ALA A 482 2.91 -28.82 -8.10
N TYR A 483 2.93 -27.82 -8.99
CA TYR A 483 3.94 -27.71 -10.05
C TYR A 483 5.36 -27.65 -9.46
N ASP A 484 5.59 -26.73 -8.52
CA ASP A 484 6.89 -26.57 -7.86
C ASP A 484 7.26 -27.77 -6.96
N ALA A 485 6.29 -28.53 -6.44
CA ALA A 485 6.57 -29.77 -5.70
C ALA A 485 7.24 -30.83 -6.60
N VAL A 486 6.75 -31.02 -7.83
CA VAL A 486 7.36 -31.96 -8.79
C VAL A 486 8.78 -31.50 -9.18
N TRP A 487 9.00 -30.20 -9.36
CA TRP A 487 10.34 -29.65 -9.57
C TRP A 487 11.27 -29.88 -8.37
N ALA A 488 10.80 -29.67 -7.14
CA ALA A 488 11.60 -29.94 -5.93
C ALA A 488 12.03 -31.41 -5.85
N VAL A 489 11.14 -32.35 -6.18
CA VAL A 489 11.44 -33.79 -6.25
C VAL A 489 12.49 -34.09 -7.33
N ALA A 490 12.33 -33.55 -8.55
CA ALA A 490 13.28 -33.78 -9.64
C ALA A 490 14.69 -33.27 -9.32
N LEU A 491 14.80 -32.07 -8.75
CA LEU A 491 16.08 -31.48 -8.32
C LEU A 491 16.72 -32.27 -7.16
N ALA A 492 15.91 -32.74 -6.19
CA ALA A 492 16.40 -33.57 -5.10
C ALA A 492 16.91 -34.93 -5.62
N PHE A 493 16.19 -35.57 -6.54
CA PHE A 493 16.65 -36.82 -7.16
C PHE A 493 17.94 -36.63 -7.97
N ASN A 494 18.10 -35.53 -8.71
CA ASN A 494 19.35 -35.24 -9.43
C ASN A 494 20.56 -35.13 -8.49
N LYS A 495 20.45 -34.30 -7.44
CA LYS A 495 21.46 -34.20 -6.38
C LYS A 495 21.75 -35.55 -5.71
N THR A 496 20.72 -36.38 -5.54
CA THR A 496 20.86 -37.71 -4.94
C THR A 496 21.65 -38.64 -5.87
N MET A 497 21.41 -38.60 -7.18
CA MET A 497 22.20 -39.35 -8.17
C MET A 497 23.68 -38.97 -8.11
N GLU A 498 24.00 -37.67 -8.11
CA GLU A 498 25.39 -37.16 -7.96
C GLU A 498 26.09 -37.60 -6.66
N LYS A 499 25.33 -37.96 -5.60
CA LYS A 499 25.84 -38.49 -4.33
C LYS A 499 25.97 -40.01 -4.34
N LEU A 500 25.01 -40.71 -4.97
CA LEU A 500 24.97 -42.17 -5.06
C LEU A 500 25.98 -42.73 -6.07
N GLU A 501 26.24 -42.04 -7.18
CA GLU A 501 27.28 -42.43 -8.16
C GLU A 501 28.66 -42.56 -7.51
N LYS A 502 29.00 -41.61 -6.63
CA LYS A 502 30.25 -41.64 -5.81
C LYS A 502 30.29 -42.82 -4.83
N SER A 503 29.15 -43.44 -4.54
CA SER A 503 29.02 -44.67 -3.73
C SER A 503 28.86 -45.94 -4.58
N GLY A 504 28.85 -45.86 -5.91
CA GLY A 504 28.53 -47.00 -6.79
C GLY A 504 27.08 -47.49 -6.70
N LEU A 505 26.14 -46.63 -6.27
CA LEU A 505 24.72 -46.94 -6.10
C LEU A 505 23.86 -46.15 -7.09
N SER A 506 22.63 -46.60 -7.31
CA SER A 506 21.61 -45.90 -8.10
C SER A 506 20.31 -45.73 -7.30
N LEU A 507 19.47 -44.76 -7.68
CA LEU A 507 18.11 -44.63 -7.15
C LEU A 507 17.27 -45.90 -7.38
N LYS A 508 17.60 -46.70 -8.42
CA LYS A 508 17.00 -48.03 -8.65
C LYS A 508 17.20 -49.03 -7.49
N ASN A 509 18.23 -48.82 -6.66
CA ASN A 509 18.53 -49.67 -5.49
C ASN A 509 17.76 -49.26 -4.22
N PHE A 510 16.81 -48.33 -4.33
CA PHE A 510 15.90 -48.01 -3.24
C PHE A 510 14.95 -49.18 -2.96
N THR A 511 14.88 -49.57 -1.70
CA THR A 511 13.82 -50.43 -1.15
C THR A 511 13.25 -49.72 0.08
N TYR A 512 12.02 -50.05 0.48
CA TYR A 512 11.41 -49.49 1.69
C TYR A 512 12.16 -49.83 3.00
N THR A 513 13.14 -50.73 2.95
CA THR A 513 14.08 -51.06 4.03
C THR A 513 15.40 -50.29 3.97
N ASN A 514 15.72 -49.65 2.85
CA ASN A 514 16.99 -48.98 2.60
C ASN A 514 17.00 -47.55 3.16
N LYS A 515 17.22 -47.41 4.46
CA LYS A 515 17.30 -46.11 5.12
C LYS A 515 18.41 -45.20 4.55
N LYS A 516 19.56 -45.73 4.09
CA LYS A 516 20.64 -44.87 3.55
C LYS A 516 20.15 -44.01 2.38
N ILE A 517 19.49 -44.61 1.39
CA ILE A 517 18.98 -43.85 0.24
C ILE A 517 17.85 -42.89 0.66
N ALA A 518 17.04 -43.26 1.66
CA ALA A 518 16.05 -42.34 2.22
C ALA A 518 16.68 -41.11 2.90
N ASP A 519 17.72 -41.29 3.71
CA ASP A 519 18.47 -40.21 4.35
C ASP A 519 19.20 -39.34 3.29
N ASP A 520 19.77 -39.95 2.23
CA ASP A 520 20.38 -39.24 1.10
C ASP A 520 19.35 -38.36 0.35
N ILE A 521 18.12 -38.85 0.12
CA ILE A 521 17.02 -38.08 -0.48
C ILE A 521 16.56 -36.97 0.48
N TYR A 522 16.48 -37.23 1.79
CA TYR A 522 16.10 -36.24 2.79
C TYR A 522 17.05 -35.03 2.80
N GLU A 523 18.37 -35.28 2.81
CA GLU A 523 19.38 -34.22 2.68
C GLU A 523 19.27 -33.45 1.35
N ALA A 524 18.99 -34.16 0.25
CA ALA A 524 18.81 -33.55 -1.06
C ALA A 524 17.60 -32.59 -1.07
N ILE A 525 16.44 -33.01 -0.55
CA ILE A 525 15.24 -32.17 -0.42
C ILE A 525 15.50 -30.98 0.50
N ASN A 526 16.04 -31.23 1.71
CA ASN A 526 16.31 -30.19 2.70
C ASN A 526 17.29 -29.11 2.19
N SER A 527 18.19 -29.48 1.27
CA SER A 527 19.12 -28.54 0.62
C SER A 527 18.59 -27.95 -0.70
N THR A 528 17.38 -28.27 -1.16
CA THR A 528 16.83 -27.62 -2.37
C THR A 528 16.46 -26.17 -2.09
N SER A 529 16.92 -25.28 -2.97
CA SER A 529 16.35 -23.94 -3.10
C SER A 529 16.43 -23.52 -4.57
N PHE A 530 15.32 -22.98 -5.08
CA PHE A 530 15.19 -22.54 -6.47
C PHE A 530 14.04 -21.53 -6.63
N LEU A 531 14.00 -20.84 -7.76
CA LEU A 531 12.88 -19.97 -8.13
C LEU A 531 11.87 -20.76 -8.97
N GLY A 532 10.73 -21.08 -8.35
CA GLY A 532 9.58 -21.71 -8.98
C GLY A 532 8.50 -20.71 -9.40
N VAL A 533 7.38 -21.24 -9.92
CA VAL A 533 6.20 -20.46 -10.34
C VAL A 533 5.56 -19.74 -9.16
N SER A 534 5.57 -20.36 -7.99
CA SER A 534 5.09 -19.79 -6.72
C SER A 534 6.11 -18.86 -6.04
N GLY A 535 7.23 -18.52 -6.71
CA GLY A 535 8.30 -17.69 -6.18
C GLY A 535 9.46 -18.51 -5.62
N LEU A 536 10.16 -18.01 -4.61
CA LEU A 536 11.28 -18.75 -4.01
C LEU A 536 10.75 -19.98 -3.27
N VAL A 537 11.30 -21.15 -3.60
CA VAL A 537 11.05 -22.42 -2.93
C VAL A 537 12.28 -22.72 -2.07
N ALA A 538 12.07 -22.90 -0.78
CA ALA A 538 13.07 -23.30 0.21
C ALA A 538 12.34 -23.90 1.42
N PHE A 539 12.91 -24.94 2.02
CA PHE A 539 12.33 -25.59 3.20
C PHE A 539 13.03 -25.14 4.48
N SER A 540 12.25 -25.01 5.56
CA SER A 540 12.74 -24.82 6.92
C SER A 540 13.20 -26.15 7.53
N SER A 541 13.89 -26.08 8.68
CA SER A 541 14.24 -27.27 9.46
C SER A 541 13.02 -28.10 9.89
N GLN A 542 11.84 -27.49 10.01
CA GLN A 542 10.56 -28.16 10.28
C GLN A 542 9.94 -28.84 9.04
N GLY A 543 10.47 -28.60 7.84
CA GLY A 543 9.96 -29.14 6.57
C GLY A 543 8.91 -28.26 5.90
N ASP A 544 8.47 -27.20 6.58
CA ASP A 544 7.57 -26.18 6.06
C ASP A 544 8.29 -25.27 5.05
N ARG A 545 7.61 -24.87 3.98
CA ARG A 545 8.13 -23.86 3.06
C ARG A 545 8.27 -22.49 3.74
N ILE A 546 9.40 -21.83 3.47
CA ILE A 546 9.62 -20.41 3.78
C ILE A 546 8.93 -19.56 2.71
N ALA A 547 8.01 -18.68 3.12
CA ALA A 547 7.26 -17.79 2.23
C ALA A 547 6.97 -16.43 2.89
N LEU A 548 6.81 -15.39 2.07
CA LEU A 548 6.39 -14.05 2.51
C LEU A 548 4.87 -14.01 2.72
N THR A 549 4.42 -13.24 3.72
CA THR A 549 2.98 -12.99 3.92
C THR A 549 2.57 -11.69 3.22
N GLN A 550 1.54 -11.76 2.37
CA GLN A 550 0.86 -10.63 1.75
C GLN A 550 -0.24 -10.10 2.68
N ILE A 551 -0.42 -8.77 2.70
CA ILE A 551 -1.38 -8.07 3.55
C ILE A 551 -2.25 -7.18 2.68
N GLU A 552 -3.56 -7.38 2.73
CA GLU A 552 -4.53 -6.66 1.90
C GLU A 552 -5.74 -6.19 2.71
N GLN A 553 -6.53 -5.34 2.08
CA GLN A 553 -7.77 -4.81 2.63
C GLN A 553 -8.85 -4.78 1.55
N LEU A 554 -10.07 -5.22 1.87
CA LEU A 554 -11.21 -5.00 1.00
C LEU A 554 -11.57 -3.51 1.05
N THR A 555 -11.63 -2.84 -0.10
CA THR A 555 -12.03 -1.42 -0.20
C THR A 555 -12.81 -1.23 -1.49
N GLU A 556 -14.03 -0.70 -1.38
CA GLU A 556 -14.94 -0.46 -2.49
C GLU A 556 -15.12 -1.72 -3.38
N ASN A 557 -15.33 -2.86 -2.74
CA ASN A 557 -15.51 -4.20 -3.35
C ASN A 557 -14.29 -4.82 -4.05
N HIS A 558 -13.07 -4.31 -3.84
CA HIS A 558 -11.84 -4.90 -4.38
C HIS A 558 -10.73 -5.03 -3.32
N TYR A 559 -9.90 -6.08 -3.40
CA TYR A 559 -8.75 -6.23 -2.51
C TYR A 559 -7.59 -5.32 -2.92
N VAL A 560 -7.04 -4.61 -1.94
CA VAL A 560 -5.97 -3.63 -2.13
C VAL A 560 -4.74 -4.04 -1.32
N LYS A 561 -3.69 -4.47 -2.02
CA LYS A 561 -2.37 -4.80 -1.42
C LYS A 561 -1.80 -3.61 -0.66
N LEU A 562 -1.64 -3.78 0.66
CA LEU A 562 -1.10 -2.79 1.60
C LEU A 562 0.39 -2.97 1.87
N GLY A 563 0.89 -4.22 1.85
CA GLY A 563 2.30 -4.53 2.10
C GLY A 563 2.61 -6.02 2.16
N TYR A 564 3.88 -6.33 2.45
CA TYR A 564 4.37 -7.69 2.64
C TYR A 564 5.20 -7.79 3.92
N TYR A 565 5.11 -8.93 4.61
CA TYR A 565 5.88 -9.24 5.80
C TYR A 565 6.78 -10.46 5.58
N ASP A 566 8.06 -10.30 5.93
CA ASP A 566 9.05 -11.37 5.99
C ASP A 566 9.16 -11.88 7.43
N THR A 567 8.85 -13.15 7.64
CA THR A 567 8.89 -13.81 8.96
C THR A 567 10.31 -14.15 9.44
N GLN A 568 11.28 -14.27 8.52
CA GLN A 568 12.69 -14.55 8.83
C GLN A 568 13.46 -13.25 9.11
N ALA A 569 13.17 -12.19 8.36
CA ALA A 569 13.82 -10.88 8.50
C ALA A 569 13.12 -9.90 9.47
N ASP A 570 11.98 -10.28 10.06
CA ASP A 570 11.10 -9.41 10.89
C ASP A 570 10.68 -8.10 10.20
N ASN A 571 10.67 -8.11 8.86
CA ASN A 571 10.60 -6.92 8.03
C ASN A 571 9.19 -6.69 7.47
N LEU A 572 8.53 -5.62 7.92
CA LEU A 572 7.22 -5.18 7.42
C LEU A 572 7.38 -4.10 6.35
N THR A 573 7.33 -4.51 5.09
CA THR A 573 7.24 -3.57 3.96
C THR A 573 5.81 -3.03 3.84
N TRP A 574 5.65 -1.72 3.66
CA TRP A 574 4.34 -1.07 3.58
C TRP A 574 4.30 -0.08 2.41
N LEU A 575 3.21 -0.08 1.66
CA LEU A 575 3.10 0.63 0.38
C LEU A 575 2.61 2.09 0.50
N ASP A 576 2.38 2.58 1.72
CA ASP A 576 2.08 4.00 2.04
C ASP A 576 0.97 4.63 1.15
N ARG A 577 -0.12 3.89 0.86
CA ARG A 577 -1.18 4.37 -0.05
C ARG A 577 -1.89 5.66 0.45
N GLU A 578 -1.80 5.97 1.74
CA GLU A 578 -2.24 7.23 2.39
C GLU A 578 -1.64 8.53 1.80
N ARG A 579 -0.57 8.43 0.98
CA ARG A 579 0.30 9.55 0.58
C ARG A 579 -0.40 10.80 0.01
N VAL A 580 -1.62 10.72 -0.52
CA VAL A 580 -2.36 11.88 -1.10
C VAL A 580 -2.34 13.11 -0.18
N ILE A 581 -2.52 12.91 1.12
CA ILE A 581 -2.53 14.01 2.10
C ILE A 581 -1.13 14.62 2.28
N GLN A 582 -0.07 13.80 2.25
CA GLN A 582 1.31 14.25 2.49
C GLN A 582 1.81 15.25 1.43
N TRP A 583 1.52 15.01 0.13
CA TRP A 583 1.94 15.91 -0.96
C TRP A 583 1.35 17.34 -0.82
N SER A 584 0.19 17.47 -0.16
CA SER A 584 -0.50 18.76 0.05
C SER A 584 0.14 19.67 1.10
N HIS A 585 1.19 19.20 1.78
CA HIS A 585 1.89 19.87 2.89
C HIS A 585 0.93 20.36 4.00
N PRO A 586 0.36 19.43 4.79
CA PRO A 586 -0.69 19.73 5.77
C PRO A 586 -0.30 20.84 6.75
N ALA A 587 0.95 20.91 7.19
CA ALA A 587 1.48 21.99 8.04
C ALA A 587 1.17 23.41 7.52
N CYS A 588 1.31 23.66 6.20
CA CYS A 588 0.94 24.95 5.61
C CYS A 588 -0.57 25.21 5.71
N ASN A 589 -1.37 24.17 5.45
CA ASN A 589 -2.84 24.27 5.45
C ASN A 589 -3.38 24.53 6.87
N THR A 590 -2.80 23.91 7.89
CA THR A 590 -3.13 24.13 9.30
C THR A 590 -2.77 25.55 9.75
N VAL A 591 -1.55 26.03 9.47
CA VAL A 591 -1.14 27.41 9.84
C VAL A 591 -2.02 28.46 9.15
N MET A 592 -2.37 28.23 7.88
CA MET A 592 -3.29 29.08 7.14
C MET A 592 -4.68 29.12 7.79
N LEU A 593 -5.25 27.95 8.16
CA LEU A 593 -6.55 27.85 8.82
C LEU A 593 -6.55 28.58 10.17
N CYS A 594 -5.50 28.40 10.99
CA CYS A 594 -5.35 29.13 12.25
C CYS A 594 -5.31 30.65 12.04
N GLY A 595 -4.60 31.13 11.00
CA GLY A 595 -4.59 32.55 10.63
C GLY A 595 -5.98 33.07 10.24
N CYS A 596 -6.73 32.31 9.42
CA CYS A 596 -8.12 32.66 9.07
C CYS A 596 -9.03 32.71 10.31
N CYS A 597 -8.90 31.78 11.26
CA CYS A 597 -9.66 31.82 12.51
C CYS A 597 -9.35 33.09 13.33
N VAL A 598 -8.07 33.45 13.46
CA VAL A 598 -7.66 34.67 14.19
C VAL A 598 -8.18 35.95 13.49
N CYS A 599 -8.18 36.00 12.16
CA CYS A 599 -8.82 37.09 11.40
C CYS A 599 -10.34 37.19 11.65
N LEU A 600 -11.04 36.06 11.71
CA LEU A 600 -12.48 36.03 12.00
C LEU A 600 -12.78 36.46 13.45
N SER A 601 -11.91 36.14 14.40
CA SER A 601 -11.98 36.69 15.76
C SER A 601 -11.69 38.19 15.80
N ALA A 602 -10.80 38.72 14.94
CA ALA A 602 -10.57 40.15 14.82
C ALA A 602 -11.83 40.91 14.34
N ALA A 603 -12.59 40.34 13.40
CA ALA A 603 -13.86 40.93 12.95
C ALA A 603 -14.89 41.06 14.09
N ILE A 604 -14.95 40.09 15.00
CA ILE A 604 -15.80 40.17 16.21
C ILE A 604 -15.26 41.23 17.19
N ALA A 605 -13.94 41.30 17.40
CA ALA A 605 -13.33 42.32 18.26
C ALA A 605 -13.54 43.77 17.74
N LEU A 606 -13.72 43.96 16.42
CA LEU A 606 -14.08 45.25 15.83
C LEU A 606 -15.54 45.66 16.14
N GLY A 607 -16.45 44.70 16.34
CA GLY A 607 -17.88 44.96 16.59
C GLY A 607 -18.25 45.17 18.07
N LEU A 608 -17.33 44.95 19.01
CA LEU A 608 -17.54 45.25 20.43
C LEU A 608 -17.38 46.76 20.67
N ASP A 609 -18.44 47.46 21.06
CA ASP A 609 -18.41 48.89 21.39
C ASP A 609 -18.42 49.17 22.91
N GLY A 610 -18.49 50.44 23.31
CA GLY A 610 -18.55 50.87 24.70
C GLY A 610 -19.82 50.43 25.46
N ARG A 611 -20.83 49.87 24.81
CA ARG A 611 -22.03 49.30 25.46
C ARG A 611 -21.75 47.93 26.07
N TRP A 612 -20.79 47.19 25.49
CA TRP A 612 -20.40 45.84 25.94
C TRP A 612 -19.11 45.84 26.78
N VAL A 613 -18.29 46.89 26.70
CA VAL A 613 -16.95 46.93 27.32
C VAL A 613 -16.77 48.18 28.17
N LEU A 614 -16.58 47.97 29.48
CA LEU A 614 -16.27 49.00 30.47
C LEU A 614 -15.05 49.85 30.05
N GLU A 615 -15.13 51.17 30.27
CA GLU A 615 -14.16 52.17 29.78
C GLU A 615 -12.70 51.84 30.10
N GLN A 616 -12.44 51.31 31.30
CA GLN A 616 -11.11 50.89 31.77
C GLN A 616 -10.46 49.82 30.87
N HIS A 617 -11.27 48.94 30.26
CA HIS A 617 -10.81 47.84 29.41
C HIS A 617 -10.79 48.21 27.91
N PHE A 618 -11.40 49.33 27.52
CA PHE A 618 -11.53 49.75 26.12
C PHE A 618 -10.18 49.96 25.42
N SER A 619 -9.17 50.50 26.12
CA SER A 619 -7.82 50.64 25.55
C SER A 619 -7.15 49.27 25.28
N GLY A 620 -7.46 48.26 26.08
CA GLY A 620 -7.04 46.87 25.83
C GLY A 620 -7.73 46.27 24.60
N LEU A 621 -9.02 46.59 24.39
CA LEU A 621 -9.75 46.21 23.18
C LEU A 621 -9.18 46.89 21.92
N CYS A 622 -8.83 48.18 22.00
CA CYS A 622 -8.17 48.89 20.90
C CYS A 622 -6.86 48.20 20.46
N ALA A 623 -6.03 47.79 21.42
CA ALA A 623 -4.83 47.00 21.12
C ALA A 623 -5.17 45.62 20.55
N ALA A 624 -6.11 44.89 21.18
CA ALA A 624 -6.50 43.54 20.75
C ALA A 624 -7.00 43.49 19.29
N ARG A 625 -7.78 44.48 18.85
CA ARG A 625 -8.23 44.64 17.45
C ARG A 625 -7.04 44.67 16.47
N ALA A 626 -6.04 45.49 16.74
CA ALA A 626 -4.85 45.61 15.90
C ALA A 626 -3.97 44.35 15.91
N TRP A 627 -3.76 43.76 17.10
CA TRP A 627 -2.94 42.57 17.29
C TRP A 627 -3.53 41.32 16.61
N LEU A 628 -4.83 41.06 16.78
CA LEU A 628 -5.51 39.93 16.14
C LEU A 628 -5.47 40.06 14.61
N LEU A 629 -5.79 41.23 14.07
CA LEU A 629 -5.84 41.44 12.61
C LEU A 629 -4.45 41.27 11.96
N ALA A 630 -3.40 41.81 12.56
CA ALA A 630 -2.04 41.71 12.03
C ALA A 630 -1.48 40.27 12.07
N ILE A 631 -1.59 39.60 13.23
CA ILE A 631 -1.08 38.24 13.43
C ILE A 631 -1.87 37.25 12.56
N GLY A 632 -3.20 37.33 12.54
CA GLY A 632 -4.04 36.48 11.70
C GLY A 632 -3.69 36.62 10.22
N PHE A 633 -3.50 37.86 9.73
CA PHE A 633 -3.06 38.12 8.38
C PHE A 633 -1.69 37.49 8.08
N SER A 634 -0.68 37.67 8.94
CA SER A 634 0.66 37.11 8.69
C SER A 634 0.73 35.59 8.79
N MET A 635 -0.08 34.95 9.65
CA MET A 635 -0.24 33.50 9.66
C MET A 635 -0.88 32.99 8.36
N ALA A 636 -2.00 33.60 7.94
CA ALA A 636 -2.72 33.19 6.75
C ALA A 636 -1.89 33.44 5.47
N TYR A 637 -1.43 34.67 5.26
CA TYR A 637 -0.67 35.05 4.08
C TYR A 637 0.73 34.44 4.07
N GLY A 638 1.41 34.35 5.22
CA GLY A 638 2.73 33.71 5.31
C GLY A 638 2.71 32.23 4.91
N ALA A 639 1.63 31.51 5.23
CA ALA A 639 1.44 30.13 4.78
C ALA A 639 1.22 30.01 3.26
N LEU A 640 0.42 30.91 2.66
CA LEU A 640 0.25 30.99 1.20
C LEU A 640 1.57 31.33 0.50
N PHE A 641 2.24 32.38 0.98
CA PHE A 641 3.52 32.86 0.48
C PHE A 641 4.59 31.75 0.50
N THR A 642 4.74 31.05 1.63
CA THR A 642 5.78 30.02 1.76
C THR A 642 5.52 28.80 0.86
N LYS A 643 4.26 28.46 0.57
CA LYS A 643 3.93 27.47 -0.47
C LYS A 643 4.42 27.92 -1.85
N VAL A 644 4.09 29.13 -2.27
CA VAL A 644 4.45 29.64 -3.61
C VAL A 644 5.96 29.83 -3.74
N TRP A 645 6.62 30.39 -2.73
CA TRP A 645 8.08 30.48 -2.68
C TRP A 645 8.76 29.11 -2.82
N ARG A 646 8.21 28.06 -2.21
CA ARG A 646 8.75 26.70 -2.36
C ARG A 646 8.57 26.15 -3.78
N VAL A 647 7.44 26.40 -4.43
CA VAL A 647 7.23 26.03 -5.85
C VAL A 647 8.23 26.79 -6.72
N HIS A 648 8.33 28.11 -6.57
CA HIS A 648 9.29 28.96 -7.27
C HIS A 648 10.73 28.46 -7.11
N ARG A 649 11.16 28.15 -5.88
CA ARG A 649 12.50 27.61 -5.61
C ARG A 649 12.74 26.27 -6.30
N HIS A 650 11.75 25.38 -6.33
CA HIS A 650 11.87 24.09 -7.01
C HIS A 650 11.95 24.25 -8.55
N THR A 651 11.38 25.31 -9.12
CA THR A 651 11.39 25.54 -10.58
C THR A 651 12.55 26.41 -11.07
N THR A 652 13.20 27.17 -10.18
CA THR A 652 14.32 28.07 -10.53
C THR A 652 15.70 27.54 -10.15
N GLN A 653 15.82 26.39 -9.48
CA GLN A 653 17.13 25.79 -9.20
C GLN A 653 17.77 25.17 -10.47
N PRO A 654 19.05 25.47 -10.76
CA PRO A 654 19.74 24.96 -11.93
C PRO A 654 20.03 23.46 -11.79
N LYS A 655 19.96 22.73 -12.92
CA LYS A 655 20.10 21.25 -13.01
C LYS A 655 21.39 20.69 -12.38
N ALA A 656 22.43 21.51 -12.22
CA ALA A 656 23.71 21.11 -11.61
C ALA A 656 23.61 20.81 -10.09
N GLU A 657 22.68 21.42 -9.35
CA GLU A 657 22.56 21.25 -7.89
C GLU A 657 21.67 20.06 -7.44
N THR A 658 21.23 19.19 -8.35
CA THR A 658 20.10 18.26 -8.10
C THR A 658 20.41 17.06 -7.17
N LYS A 659 21.46 17.11 -6.34
CA LYS A 659 21.71 16.14 -5.25
C LYS A 659 20.78 16.40 -4.04
N LYS A 660 19.51 15.98 -4.21
CA LYS A 660 18.46 15.67 -3.20
C LYS A 660 18.64 16.22 -1.76
N LYS A 661 18.65 17.54 -1.56
CA LYS A 661 18.44 18.16 -0.23
C LYS A 661 16.95 18.32 0.10
N ARG A 662 16.34 17.26 0.68
CA ARG A 662 14.96 17.26 1.20
C ARG A 662 14.77 18.42 2.18
N ILE A 663 13.96 19.42 1.80
CA ILE A 663 13.72 20.62 2.62
C ILE A 663 13.02 20.19 3.91
N HIS A 664 13.72 20.32 5.04
CA HIS A 664 13.22 19.91 6.36
C HIS A 664 12.10 20.86 6.84
N GLY A 665 11.05 20.31 7.47
CA GLY A 665 9.80 21.01 7.78
C GLY A 665 9.97 22.30 8.60
N TRP A 666 10.95 22.34 9.50
CA TRP A 666 11.43 23.54 10.20
C TRP A 666 11.53 24.79 9.30
N LYS A 667 12.06 24.65 8.07
CA LYS A 667 12.34 25.79 7.18
C LYS A 667 11.08 26.48 6.64
N LEU A 668 9.91 25.84 6.72
CA LEU A 668 8.61 26.48 6.48
C LEU A 668 8.26 27.42 7.63
N TYR A 669 8.35 26.92 8.87
CA TYR A 669 8.01 27.69 10.07
C TYR A 669 8.92 28.91 10.26
N THR A 670 10.20 28.84 9.87
CA THR A 670 11.11 30.01 9.93
C THR A 670 10.68 31.17 9.02
N MET A 671 10.02 30.91 7.89
CA MET A 671 9.58 31.99 6.99
C MET A 671 8.31 32.68 7.52
N VAL A 672 7.33 31.90 8.00
CA VAL A 672 6.13 32.46 8.66
C VAL A 672 6.49 33.16 9.96
N GLY A 673 7.40 32.57 10.75
CA GLY A 673 7.93 33.17 11.98
C GLY A 673 8.63 34.51 11.74
N GLY A 674 9.38 34.66 10.65
CA GLY A 674 10.00 35.94 10.28
C GLY A 674 8.98 37.07 10.08
N LEU A 675 7.89 36.81 9.33
CA LEU A 675 6.82 37.80 9.12
C LEU A 675 6.10 38.17 10.43
N LEU A 676 5.91 37.19 11.32
CA LEU A 676 5.29 37.40 12.64
C LEU A 676 6.19 38.17 13.60
N VAL A 677 7.52 37.95 13.59
CA VAL A 677 8.46 38.72 14.40
C VAL A 677 8.45 40.19 14.01
N VAL A 678 8.34 40.52 12.72
CA VAL A 678 8.21 41.92 12.26
C VAL A 678 6.90 42.55 12.75
N ASP A 679 5.77 41.86 12.67
CA ASP A 679 4.49 42.36 13.22
C ASP A 679 4.56 42.60 14.72
N VAL A 680 5.09 41.64 15.49
CA VAL A 680 5.22 41.75 16.94
C VAL A 680 6.15 42.90 17.32
N ALA A 681 7.25 43.10 16.59
CA ALA A 681 8.17 44.22 16.80
C ALA A 681 7.50 45.59 16.49
N LEU A 682 6.76 45.71 15.38
CA LEU A 682 6.07 46.95 15.03
C LEU A 682 4.92 47.28 15.99
N LEU A 683 4.12 46.28 16.39
CA LEU A 683 3.00 46.47 17.30
C LEU A 683 3.44 46.72 18.75
N THR A 684 4.53 46.11 19.21
CA THR A 684 5.12 46.45 20.52
C THR A 684 5.74 47.83 20.51
N ALA A 685 6.44 48.23 19.44
CA ALA A 685 6.96 49.59 19.28
C ALA A 685 5.84 50.64 19.30
N TRP A 686 4.74 50.40 18.58
CA TRP A 686 3.55 51.26 18.60
C TRP A 686 2.95 51.35 20.00
N GLN A 687 2.65 50.21 20.64
CA GLN A 687 2.02 50.17 21.97
C GLN A 687 2.91 50.78 23.08
N LEU A 688 4.23 50.73 22.96
CA LEU A 688 5.17 51.31 23.93
C LEU A 688 5.47 52.80 23.71
N ARG A 689 5.21 53.34 22.52
CA ARG A 689 5.55 54.74 22.17
C ARG A 689 4.34 55.64 21.97
N ASP A 690 3.26 55.12 21.41
CA ASP A 690 2.03 55.86 21.14
C ASP A 690 0.81 54.92 21.25
N PRO A 691 0.52 54.41 22.46
CA PRO A 691 -0.52 53.40 22.68
C PRO A 691 -1.90 53.87 22.22
N LEU A 692 -2.63 52.97 21.57
CA LEU A 692 -4.02 53.18 21.17
C LEU A 692 -4.92 53.37 22.41
N LYS A 693 -5.62 54.50 22.45
CA LYS A 693 -6.53 54.91 23.53
C LYS A 693 -7.91 55.23 22.97
N ARG A 694 -8.91 55.27 23.85
CA ARG A 694 -10.23 55.82 23.58
C ARG A 694 -10.13 57.34 23.39
N SER A 695 -10.58 57.83 22.25
CA SER A 695 -10.72 59.26 21.94
C SER A 695 -12.18 59.53 21.61
N VAL A 696 -12.79 60.52 22.27
CA VAL A 696 -14.21 60.84 22.09
C VAL A 696 -14.34 62.11 21.26
N GLU A 697 -15.01 61.99 20.11
CA GLU A 697 -15.36 63.11 19.23
C GLU A 697 -16.78 63.58 19.55
N THR A 698 -16.93 64.85 19.96
CA THR A 698 -18.22 65.43 20.35
C THR A 698 -18.82 66.28 19.23
N PHE A 699 -20.04 65.95 18.82
CA PHE A 699 -20.74 66.64 17.75
C PHE A 699 -21.56 67.83 18.29
N PRO A 700 -21.96 68.80 17.44
CA PRO A 700 -22.86 69.87 17.84
C PRO A 700 -24.19 69.34 18.42
N LEU A 701 -24.88 70.19 19.18
CA LEU A 701 -26.17 69.84 19.79
C LEU A 701 -27.24 69.66 18.70
N GLU A 702 -27.89 68.51 18.71
CA GLU A 702 -29.08 68.23 17.90
C GLU A 702 -30.34 68.66 18.68
N ALA A 703 -31.31 69.22 17.95
CA ALA A 703 -32.66 69.45 18.46
C ALA A 703 -33.35 68.12 18.83
N PRO A 704 -34.28 68.12 19.80
CA PRO A 704 -35.03 66.93 20.20
C PRO A 704 -35.78 66.29 19.01
N ARG A 705 -35.89 64.95 19.03
CA ARG A 705 -36.53 64.18 17.93
C ARG A 705 -38.06 64.21 17.96
N HIS A 706 -38.64 64.64 19.07
CA HIS A 706 -40.06 64.91 19.24
C HIS A 706 -40.23 66.33 19.79
N HIS A 707 -41.34 66.99 19.46
CA HIS A 707 -41.56 68.41 19.81
C HIS A 707 -41.88 68.64 21.29
N ASP A 708 -42.13 67.58 22.07
CA ASP A 708 -42.55 67.63 23.47
C ASP A 708 -41.39 67.39 24.46
N ASP A 709 -40.16 67.13 23.98
CA ASP A 709 -38.97 66.87 24.81
C ASP A 709 -38.08 68.13 24.91
N ASP A 710 -37.94 68.75 26.09
CA ASP A 710 -37.05 69.91 26.31
C ASP A 710 -35.53 69.61 26.19
N VAL A 711 -35.16 68.34 25.96
CA VAL A 711 -33.78 67.85 26.08
C VAL A 711 -33.04 67.87 24.73
N HIS A 712 -32.04 68.75 24.62
CA HIS A 712 -31.11 68.76 23.48
C HIS A 712 -30.09 67.62 23.58
N ILE A 713 -29.87 66.90 22.48
CA ILE A 713 -28.97 65.73 22.43
C ILE A 713 -27.59 66.18 21.95
N ARG A 714 -26.52 65.72 22.60
CA ARG A 714 -25.13 65.91 22.12
C ARG A 714 -24.56 64.56 21.67
N PRO A 715 -24.44 64.28 20.36
CA PRO A 715 -23.85 63.03 19.90
C PRO A 715 -22.36 62.94 20.25
N GLN A 716 -21.89 61.73 20.54
CA GLN A 716 -20.49 61.43 20.83
C GLN A 716 -20.08 60.16 20.09
N LEU A 717 -18.86 60.12 19.56
CA LEU A 717 -18.33 59.01 18.78
C LEU A 717 -16.99 58.55 19.35
N GLU A 718 -16.84 57.23 19.57
CA GLU A 718 -15.68 56.67 20.28
C GLU A 718 -14.67 56.04 19.32
N HIS A 719 -13.53 56.68 19.12
CA HIS A 719 -12.46 56.20 18.26
C HIS A 719 -11.35 55.51 19.07
N CYS A 720 -10.77 54.45 18.50
CA CYS A 720 -9.47 53.94 18.94
C CYS A 720 -8.36 54.72 18.19
N ALA A 721 -7.70 55.65 18.88
CA ALA A 721 -6.72 56.55 18.27
C ALA A 721 -5.40 56.58 19.06
N SER A 722 -4.34 57.02 18.38
CA SER A 722 -3.02 57.34 18.93
C SER A 722 -2.58 58.69 18.34
N ASN A 723 -1.64 59.40 18.96
CA ASN A 723 -1.32 60.79 18.59
C ASN A 723 -0.79 60.89 17.14
N HIS A 724 -0.07 59.86 16.67
CA HIS A 724 0.49 59.76 15.33
C HIS A 724 -0.13 58.56 14.56
N ASN A 725 -1.42 58.28 14.77
CA ASN A 725 -2.13 57.12 14.21
C ASN A 725 -1.90 56.93 12.70
N THR A 726 -1.93 58.02 11.94
CA THR A 726 -1.70 58.02 10.48
C THR A 726 -0.29 57.56 10.09
N VAL A 727 0.74 57.89 10.90
CA VAL A 727 2.13 57.48 10.66
C VAL A 727 2.28 55.98 10.91
N TRP A 728 1.76 55.48 12.04
CA TRP A 728 1.84 54.05 12.37
C TRP A 728 1.03 53.18 11.40
N LEU A 729 -0.18 53.59 11.01
CA LEU A 729 -0.95 52.93 9.97
C LEU A 729 -0.23 52.97 8.61
N GLY A 730 0.39 54.09 8.25
CA GLY A 730 1.19 54.22 7.03
C GLY A 730 2.38 53.26 6.99
N VAL A 731 3.14 53.14 8.08
CA VAL A 731 4.26 52.19 8.21
C VAL A 731 3.76 50.74 8.11
N MET A 732 2.68 50.40 8.83
CA MET A 732 2.11 49.05 8.80
C MET A 732 1.58 48.67 7.42
N TYR A 733 0.77 49.53 6.78
CA TYR A 733 0.24 49.28 5.44
C TYR A 733 1.32 49.29 4.36
N GLY A 734 2.37 50.12 4.49
CA GLY A 734 3.53 50.10 3.59
C GLY A 734 4.27 48.76 3.64
N TYR A 735 4.58 48.25 4.84
CA TYR A 735 5.18 46.92 5.02
C TYR A 735 4.29 45.80 4.47
N LYS A 736 2.99 45.77 4.83
CA LYS A 736 2.05 44.78 4.30
C LYS A 736 1.95 44.86 2.77
N GLY A 737 1.96 46.06 2.19
CA GLY A 737 1.91 46.30 0.75
C GLY A 737 3.11 45.70 0.02
N LEU A 738 4.33 45.89 0.53
CA LEU A 738 5.54 45.27 -0.03
C LEU A 738 5.47 43.72 0.01
N VAL A 739 4.98 43.15 1.12
CA VAL A 739 4.77 41.69 1.25
C VAL A 739 3.71 41.17 0.26
N LEU A 740 2.60 41.91 0.08
CA LEU A 740 1.55 41.59 -0.90
C LEU A 740 2.08 41.62 -2.35
N VAL A 741 2.85 42.66 -2.72
CA VAL A 741 3.46 42.80 -4.05
C VAL A 741 4.47 41.68 -4.32
N PHE A 742 5.30 41.33 -3.35
CA PHE A 742 6.29 40.25 -3.52
C PHE A 742 5.63 38.87 -3.66
N GLY A 743 4.57 38.57 -2.89
CA GLY A 743 3.80 37.34 -3.06
C GLY A 743 3.02 37.30 -4.38
N LEU A 744 2.54 38.44 -4.87
CA LEU A 744 1.92 38.58 -6.20
C LEU A 744 2.92 38.27 -7.33
N PHE A 745 4.16 38.76 -7.22
CA PHE A 745 5.25 38.46 -8.17
C PHE A 745 5.55 36.95 -8.22
N LEU A 746 5.76 36.30 -7.07
CA LEU A 746 6.00 34.85 -7.03
C LEU A 746 4.81 34.02 -7.54
N ALA A 747 3.57 34.49 -7.31
CA ALA A 747 2.35 33.88 -7.86
C ALA A 747 2.21 34.07 -9.38
N TYR A 748 2.80 35.13 -9.94
CA TYR A 748 2.90 35.31 -11.39
C TYR A 748 3.94 34.36 -12.01
N GLU A 749 5.16 34.31 -11.47
CA GLU A 749 6.23 33.45 -11.99
C GLU A 749 5.86 31.95 -11.98
N THR A 750 5.17 31.50 -10.93
CA THR A 750 4.78 30.08 -10.80
C THR A 750 3.53 29.68 -11.59
N ARG A 751 2.83 30.62 -12.26
CA ARG A 751 1.52 30.36 -12.90
C ARG A 751 1.55 29.38 -14.09
N SER A 752 2.71 29.21 -14.72
CA SER A 752 2.92 28.38 -15.90
C SER A 752 3.35 26.93 -15.57
N VAL A 753 3.65 26.64 -14.31
CA VAL A 753 4.29 25.39 -13.84
C VAL A 753 3.29 24.23 -13.80
N LYS A 754 3.17 23.49 -14.93
CA LYS A 754 2.27 22.34 -15.08
C LYS A 754 2.96 21.01 -14.71
N VAL A 755 3.17 20.76 -13.42
CA VAL A 755 3.69 19.47 -12.92
C VAL A 755 2.56 18.68 -12.26
N ARG A 756 2.27 17.46 -12.73
CA ARG A 756 1.15 16.61 -12.25
C ARG A 756 1.20 16.30 -10.74
N GLN A 757 2.38 16.36 -10.13
CA GLN A 757 2.60 16.19 -8.68
C GLN A 757 2.43 17.48 -7.84
N ILE A 758 2.25 18.66 -8.47
CA ILE A 758 2.25 19.99 -7.80
C ILE A 758 1.02 20.82 -8.21
N ASN A 759 -0.13 20.18 -8.44
CA ASN A 759 -1.35 20.82 -8.95
C ASN A 759 -2.02 21.81 -7.97
N ASP A 760 -1.60 21.84 -6.70
CA ASP A 760 -2.06 22.81 -5.68
C ASP A 760 -1.58 24.26 -5.96
N SER A 761 -0.51 24.43 -6.74
CA SER A 761 0.13 25.72 -7.03
C SER A 761 -0.83 26.76 -7.61
N ARG A 762 -1.67 26.35 -8.57
CA ARG A 762 -2.64 27.23 -9.25
C ARG A 762 -3.68 27.80 -8.28
N TYR A 763 -4.21 26.95 -7.39
CA TYR A 763 -5.23 27.36 -6.42
C TYR A 763 -4.67 28.26 -5.31
N VAL A 764 -3.45 27.98 -4.87
CA VAL A 764 -2.72 28.87 -3.94
C VAL A 764 -2.43 30.22 -4.58
N GLY A 765 -2.02 30.25 -5.85
CA GLY A 765 -1.85 31.49 -6.62
C GLY A 765 -3.16 32.30 -6.71
N MET A 766 -4.28 31.66 -7.09
CA MET A 766 -5.61 32.29 -7.11
C MET A 766 -6.03 32.87 -5.75
N SER A 767 -5.72 32.16 -4.65
CA SER A 767 -5.95 32.65 -3.29
C SER A 767 -5.11 33.92 -2.98
N ILE A 768 -3.84 33.97 -3.40
CA ILE A 768 -3.01 35.18 -3.25
C ILE A 768 -3.59 36.37 -4.05
N TYR A 769 -3.99 36.17 -5.31
CA TYR A 769 -4.63 37.24 -6.10
C TYR A 769 -5.89 37.79 -5.39
N ASN A 770 -6.72 36.92 -4.82
CA ASN A 770 -7.90 37.31 -4.05
C ASN A 770 -7.55 38.17 -2.82
N VAL A 771 -6.59 37.73 -1.99
CA VAL A 771 -6.16 38.49 -0.81
C VAL A 771 -5.59 39.86 -1.21
N VAL A 772 -4.72 39.92 -2.22
CA VAL A 772 -4.09 41.16 -2.69
C VAL A 772 -5.15 42.17 -3.16
N VAL A 773 -6.09 41.76 -4.02
CA VAL A 773 -7.14 42.64 -4.56
C VAL A 773 -8.05 43.17 -3.46
N LEU A 774 -8.49 42.30 -2.54
CA LEU A 774 -9.36 42.73 -1.44
C LEU A 774 -8.64 43.71 -0.51
N CYS A 775 -7.40 43.44 -0.10
CA CYS A 775 -6.65 44.35 0.76
C CYS A 775 -6.38 45.72 0.11
N LEU A 776 -6.05 45.76 -1.19
CA LEU A 776 -5.82 47.01 -1.92
C LEU A 776 -7.09 47.86 -2.10
N ILE A 777 -8.26 47.22 -2.18
CA ILE A 777 -9.55 47.94 -2.22
C ILE A 777 -9.96 48.38 -0.80
N THR A 778 -9.77 47.53 0.21
CA THR A 778 -10.27 47.80 1.56
C THR A 778 -9.52 48.95 2.25
N ALA A 779 -8.18 48.95 2.25
CA ALA A 779 -7.42 49.90 3.06
C ALA A 779 -7.65 51.39 2.69
N PRO A 780 -7.67 51.81 1.40
CA PRO A 780 -7.98 53.19 1.05
C PRO A 780 -9.41 53.61 1.39
N ILE A 781 -10.38 52.71 1.21
CA ILE A 781 -11.79 52.99 1.52
C ILE A 781 -11.97 53.17 3.03
N THR A 782 -11.37 52.30 3.86
CA THR A 782 -11.41 52.42 5.33
C THR A 782 -10.84 53.75 5.83
N LEU A 783 -9.79 54.28 5.20
CA LEU A 783 -9.21 55.59 5.54
C LEU A 783 -10.13 56.76 5.17
N VAL A 784 -10.98 56.63 4.14
CA VAL A 784 -11.94 57.67 3.73
C VAL A 784 -13.20 57.66 4.60
N ILE A 785 -13.69 56.49 5.02
CA ILE A 785 -14.96 56.35 5.75
C ILE A 785 -14.81 56.30 7.29
N MET A 786 -13.67 56.75 7.84
CA MET A 786 -13.38 56.70 9.28
C MET A 786 -14.42 57.43 10.16
N SER A 787 -15.10 58.45 9.65
CA SER A 787 -16.16 59.18 10.35
C SER A 787 -17.50 58.45 10.41
N GLN A 788 -17.70 57.38 9.62
CA GLN A 788 -18.94 56.59 9.60
C GLN A 788 -18.65 55.18 10.14
N GLN A 789 -18.68 55.03 11.47
CA GLN A 789 -18.25 53.79 12.13
C GLN A 789 -19.06 52.56 11.69
N ASP A 790 -20.38 52.65 11.54
CA ASP A 790 -21.22 51.54 11.06
C ASP A 790 -20.82 51.08 9.65
N ALA A 791 -20.61 52.02 8.73
CA ALA A 791 -20.19 51.74 7.36
C ALA A 791 -18.77 51.15 7.32
N SER A 792 -17.85 51.70 8.12
CA SER A 792 -16.48 51.22 8.25
C SER A 792 -16.42 49.80 8.81
N PHE A 793 -17.14 49.53 9.91
CA PHE A 793 -17.25 48.21 10.54
C PHE A 793 -17.85 47.18 9.58
N ALA A 794 -18.98 47.49 8.95
CA ALA A 794 -19.64 46.57 8.02
C ALA A 794 -18.73 46.25 6.82
N PHE A 795 -18.11 47.26 6.22
CA PHE A 795 -17.23 47.09 5.07
C PHE A 795 -15.96 46.28 5.39
N VAL A 796 -15.25 46.62 6.48
CA VAL A 796 -14.04 45.89 6.90
C VAL A 796 -14.36 44.46 7.30
N SER A 797 -15.44 44.23 8.05
CA SER A 797 -15.83 42.88 8.49
C SER A 797 -16.25 42.00 7.31
N LEU A 798 -17.05 42.52 6.36
CA LEU A 798 -17.39 41.81 5.14
C LEU A 798 -16.16 41.48 4.29
N ALA A 799 -15.20 42.41 4.18
CA ALA A 799 -13.94 42.17 3.48
C ALA A 799 -13.12 41.05 4.13
N ILE A 800 -12.96 41.05 5.46
CA ILE A 800 -12.25 39.99 6.21
C ILE A 800 -12.94 38.63 6.02
N VAL A 801 -14.26 38.59 6.20
CA VAL A 801 -15.07 37.37 6.07
C VAL A 801 -14.96 36.79 4.66
N PHE A 802 -15.23 37.60 3.63
CA PHE A 802 -15.17 37.16 2.23
C PHE A 802 -13.75 36.71 1.83
N CYS A 803 -12.72 37.44 2.25
CA CYS A 803 -11.32 37.09 2.03
C CYS A 803 -10.96 35.72 2.64
N CYS A 804 -11.35 35.48 3.89
CA CYS A 804 -11.08 34.20 4.58
C CYS A 804 -11.85 33.04 3.95
N PHE A 805 -13.16 33.17 3.75
CA PHE A 805 -13.98 32.08 3.22
C PHE A 805 -13.61 31.70 1.78
N LEU A 806 -13.35 32.68 0.90
CA LEU A 806 -12.96 32.39 -0.48
C LEU A 806 -11.55 31.75 -0.56
N SER A 807 -10.62 32.18 0.30
CA SER A 807 -9.28 31.58 0.37
C SER A 807 -9.30 30.14 0.90
N MET A 808 -10.13 29.84 1.91
CA MET A 808 -10.37 28.47 2.38
C MET A 808 -11.07 27.63 1.29
N ALA A 809 -12.09 28.17 0.63
CA ALA A 809 -12.82 27.50 -0.43
C ALA A 809 -11.88 27.05 -1.58
N LEU A 810 -11.08 27.97 -2.11
CA LEU A 810 -10.14 27.69 -3.22
C LEU A 810 -9.11 26.60 -2.89
N ILE A 811 -8.69 26.47 -1.63
CA ILE A 811 -7.58 25.57 -1.24
C ILE A 811 -8.06 24.23 -0.68
N PHE A 812 -9.25 24.16 -0.08
CA PHE A 812 -9.79 22.93 0.50
C PHE A 812 -10.87 22.27 -0.38
N ILE A 813 -11.76 23.00 -1.05
CA ILE A 813 -12.85 22.40 -1.83
C ILE A 813 -12.30 21.49 -2.95
N PRO A 814 -11.29 21.87 -3.77
CA PRO A 814 -10.75 20.97 -4.77
C PRO A 814 -10.19 19.67 -4.19
N LYS A 815 -9.59 19.71 -2.99
CA LYS A 815 -9.01 18.53 -2.32
C LYS A 815 -10.08 17.61 -1.72
N VAL A 816 -11.13 18.21 -1.14
CA VAL A 816 -12.30 17.47 -0.65
C VAL A 816 -13.05 16.82 -1.83
N ILE A 817 -13.19 17.53 -2.96
CA ILE A 817 -13.78 16.97 -4.18
C ILE A 817 -12.90 15.85 -4.76
N GLU A 818 -11.57 16.02 -4.84
CA GLU A 818 -10.65 14.98 -5.31
C GLU A 818 -10.79 13.69 -4.47
N VAL A 819 -10.78 13.81 -3.14
CA VAL A 819 -10.90 12.69 -2.19
C VAL A 819 -12.29 12.03 -2.25
N ILE A 820 -13.34 12.78 -2.59
CA ILE A 820 -14.71 12.25 -2.73
C ILE A 820 -14.99 11.67 -4.13
N ARG A 821 -14.31 12.14 -5.18
CA ARG A 821 -14.48 11.66 -6.57
C ARG A 821 -13.58 10.50 -6.95
N HIS A 822 -12.37 10.45 -6.40
CA HIS A 822 -11.38 9.44 -6.76
C HIS A 822 -10.91 8.61 -5.54
N PRO A 823 -11.82 7.96 -4.77
CA PRO A 823 -11.41 6.89 -3.89
C PRO A 823 -10.90 5.68 -4.72
N THR A 824 -11.64 5.31 -5.79
CA THR A 824 -11.39 4.12 -6.61
C THR A 824 -10.57 4.36 -7.89
N GLU A 825 -10.73 5.48 -8.60
CA GLU A 825 -10.25 5.66 -9.99
C GLU A 825 -8.72 5.55 -10.22
N ARG A 826 -7.91 5.41 -9.16
CA ARG A 826 -6.49 5.02 -9.29
C ARG A 826 -6.26 3.52 -9.52
N ALA A 827 -7.29 2.69 -9.36
CA ALA A 827 -7.25 1.28 -9.75
C ALA A 827 -7.24 1.13 -11.28
N GLU A 828 -8.15 1.81 -11.98
CA GLU A 828 -8.33 1.63 -13.43
C GLU A 828 -7.47 2.57 -14.28
N SER A 829 -7.21 3.82 -13.84
CA SER A 829 -6.29 4.73 -14.56
C SER A 829 -4.81 4.31 -14.48
N GLY A 830 -4.50 3.18 -13.83
CA GLY A 830 -3.24 2.44 -13.91
C GLY A 830 -3.19 1.34 -14.99
N ARG A 831 -4.32 1.00 -15.63
CA ARG A 831 -4.44 -0.04 -16.67
C ARG A 831 -4.82 0.58 -18.02
N GLY A 832 -3.89 1.31 -18.63
CA GLY A 832 -4.08 1.85 -19.99
C GLY A 832 -2.93 2.74 -20.46
N SER A 833 -1.98 2.16 -21.20
CA SER A 833 -0.74 2.80 -21.69
C SER A 833 0.21 3.25 -20.57
N GLY A 834 1.24 2.44 -20.30
CA GLY A 834 2.10 2.61 -19.13
C GLY A 834 3.38 1.79 -19.14
N SER A 835 4.06 1.65 -20.28
CA SER A 835 5.46 1.22 -20.31
C SER A 835 6.34 2.30 -19.67
N GLY A 836 6.47 2.27 -18.35
CA GLY A 836 7.15 3.28 -17.55
C GLY A 836 7.91 2.65 -16.39
N SER A 837 9.22 2.50 -16.56
CA SER A 837 10.13 1.94 -15.56
C SER A 837 10.15 2.76 -14.26
N ALA A 838 10.57 2.11 -13.17
CA ALA A 838 10.84 2.82 -11.92
C ALA A 838 11.99 3.82 -12.13
N PRO A 839 11.91 5.05 -11.59
CA PRO A 839 12.97 6.06 -11.76
C PRO A 839 14.35 5.70 -11.19
N ALA A 840 14.49 4.56 -10.50
CA ALA A 840 15.78 4.01 -10.08
C ALA A 840 16.46 3.20 -11.18
N ASP A 841 15.69 2.45 -11.98
CA ASP A 841 16.23 1.62 -13.06
C ASP A 841 16.61 2.46 -14.29
N GLU A 842 15.89 3.58 -14.52
CA GLU A 842 16.29 4.54 -15.56
C GLU A 842 17.57 5.31 -15.18
N GLU A 843 17.77 5.62 -13.89
CA GLU A 843 19.00 6.24 -13.36
C GLU A 843 20.17 5.25 -13.51
N ARG A 844 19.97 3.98 -13.12
CA ARG A 844 20.96 2.88 -13.27
C ARG A 844 21.27 2.52 -14.73
N TYR A 845 20.28 2.51 -15.63
CA TYR A 845 20.50 2.23 -17.05
C TYR A 845 21.30 3.35 -17.72
N ARG A 846 21.04 4.62 -17.38
CA ARG A 846 21.83 5.75 -17.86
C ARG A 846 23.27 5.71 -17.34
N GLU A 847 23.51 5.28 -16.11
CA GLU A 847 24.86 5.02 -15.59
C GLU A 847 25.56 3.90 -16.37
N LEU A 848 24.90 2.75 -16.58
CA LEU A 848 25.47 1.61 -17.33
C LEU A 848 25.74 1.91 -18.81
N VAL A 849 24.92 2.73 -19.46
CA VAL A 849 25.17 3.19 -20.85
C VAL A 849 26.36 4.15 -20.89
N LYS A 850 26.46 5.10 -19.95
CA LYS A 850 27.59 6.02 -19.86
C LYS A 850 28.91 5.31 -19.52
N GLU A 851 28.86 4.31 -18.63
CA GLU A 851 30.00 3.46 -18.30
C GLU A 851 30.44 2.63 -19.52
N ASN A 852 29.50 2.08 -20.31
CA ASN A 852 29.83 1.44 -21.59
C ASN A 852 30.48 2.40 -22.59
N GLU A 853 29.98 3.63 -22.74
CA GLU A 853 30.61 4.62 -23.62
C GLU A 853 32.03 5.01 -23.17
N GLU A 854 32.25 5.17 -21.86
CA GLU A 854 33.57 5.48 -21.29
C GLU A 854 34.52 4.29 -21.43
N LEU A 855 34.04 3.06 -21.21
CA LEU A 855 34.79 1.82 -21.43
C LEU A 855 35.15 1.60 -22.91
N GLN A 856 34.24 1.86 -23.86
CA GLN A 856 34.54 1.77 -25.29
C GLN A 856 35.61 2.78 -25.72
N LYS A 857 35.55 4.02 -25.21
CA LYS A 857 36.59 5.05 -25.44
C LYS A 857 37.94 4.63 -24.83
N LEU A 858 37.91 3.98 -23.65
CA LEU A 858 39.11 3.40 -23.00
C LEU A 858 39.68 2.21 -23.79
N ILE A 859 38.85 1.31 -24.32
CA ILE A 859 39.26 0.19 -25.17
C ILE A 859 39.93 0.73 -26.43
N ALA A 860 39.30 1.64 -27.18
CA ALA A 860 39.88 2.24 -28.37
C ALA A 860 41.23 2.93 -28.10
N GLN A 861 41.38 3.67 -26.99
CA GLN A 861 42.67 4.24 -26.59
C GLN A 861 43.72 3.19 -26.21
N LYS A 862 43.31 2.04 -25.66
CA LYS A 862 44.22 0.93 -25.34
C LYS A 862 44.63 0.17 -26.60
N GLU A 863 43.71 -0.07 -27.53
CA GLU A 863 43.97 -0.69 -28.82
C GLU A 863 44.94 0.14 -29.67
N GLU A 864 44.76 1.45 -29.76
CA GLU A 864 45.70 2.30 -30.51
C GLU A 864 47.07 2.40 -29.81
N ARG A 865 47.12 2.41 -28.46
CA ARG A 865 48.40 2.25 -27.74
C ARG A 865 49.05 0.90 -28.01
N ILE A 866 48.29 -0.19 -28.10
CA ILE A 866 48.78 -1.52 -28.47
C ILE A 866 49.27 -1.53 -29.93
N ARG A 867 48.59 -0.83 -30.85
CA ARG A 867 49.02 -0.66 -32.24
C ARG A 867 50.36 0.05 -32.35
N VAL A 868 50.51 1.20 -31.69
CA VAL A 868 51.77 1.96 -31.63
C VAL A 868 52.88 1.15 -30.94
N LEU A 869 52.58 0.38 -29.88
CA LEU A 869 53.55 -0.50 -29.23
C LEU A 869 53.96 -1.68 -30.12
N LYS A 870 53.02 -2.28 -30.87
CA LYS A 870 53.33 -3.32 -31.87
C LYS A 870 54.19 -2.79 -33.00
N GLN A 871 53.91 -1.57 -33.49
CA GLN A 871 54.76 -0.92 -34.49
C GLN A 871 56.17 -0.68 -33.94
N LYS A 872 56.30 -0.13 -32.72
CA LYS A 872 57.61 0.06 -32.06
C LYS A 872 58.34 -1.25 -31.72
N LEU A 873 57.61 -2.36 -31.58
CA LEU A 873 58.19 -3.70 -31.48
C LEU A 873 58.72 -4.16 -32.84
N ALA A 874 57.94 -4.04 -33.92
CA ALA A 874 58.43 -4.37 -35.27
C ALA A 874 59.62 -3.49 -35.72
N GLU A 875 59.62 -2.20 -35.36
CA GLU A 875 60.76 -1.28 -35.55
C GLU A 875 61.98 -1.71 -34.72
N ARG A 876 61.79 -2.24 -33.50
CA ARG A 876 62.87 -2.80 -32.68
C ARG A 876 63.35 -4.17 -33.14
N GLU A 877 62.49 -5.02 -33.67
CA GLU A 877 62.83 -6.34 -34.19
C GLU A 877 63.61 -6.22 -35.51
N SER A 878 63.21 -5.31 -36.40
CA SER A 878 63.97 -4.96 -37.60
C SER A 878 65.30 -4.24 -37.27
N ALA A 879 65.32 -3.36 -36.26
CA ALA A 879 66.58 -2.80 -35.76
C ALA A 879 67.49 -3.86 -35.11
N ALA A 880 66.94 -4.81 -34.34
CA ALA A 880 67.70 -5.89 -33.71
C ALA A 880 68.28 -6.86 -34.76
N ALA A 881 67.52 -7.19 -35.81
CA ALA A 881 68.03 -7.91 -36.98
C ALA A 881 69.21 -7.15 -37.62
N GLY A 882 69.11 -5.83 -37.75
CA GLY A 882 70.19 -4.95 -38.23
C GLY A 882 71.40 -4.78 -37.28
N VAL A 883 71.34 -5.24 -36.03
CA VAL A 883 72.41 -5.10 -35.01
C VAL A 883 73.11 -6.44 -34.73
N THR A 884 72.93 -7.43 -35.60
CA THR A 884 73.73 -8.68 -35.59
C THR A 884 75.14 -8.52 -36.19
N GLN A 885 75.88 -7.50 -35.77
CA GLN A 885 77.31 -7.34 -36.11
C GLN A 885 78.09 -6.56 -35.02
N GLY A 886 78.82 -7.30 -34.15
CA GLY A 886 79.91 -6.74 -33.35
C GLY A 886 79.98 -7.16 -31.87
N THR A 887 80.86 -8.14 -31.56
CA THR A 887 81.51 -8.42 -30.24
C THR A 887 80.65 -8.67 -28.98
N GLY A 888 81.00 -9.56 -28.03
CA GLY A 888 82.08 -10.56 -27.97
C GLY A 888 82.40 -11.01 -26.53
N ALA A 889 82.38 -12.33 -26.27
CA ALA A 889 82.78 -13.04 -25.02
C ALA A 889 81.96 -12.81 -23.73
N GLY A 890 81.96 -13.80 -22.80
CA GLY A 890 81.42 -13.69 -21.43
C GLY A 890 80.69 -14.94 -20.90
N ASP A 891 81.22 -15.57 -19.85
CA ASP A 891 80.88 -16.94 -19.40
C ASP A 891 79.80 -17.02 -18.26
N ARG A 892 78.94 -18.05 -18.32
CA ARG A 892 78.42 -18.97 -17.24
C ARG A 892 77.94 -18.53 -15.82
N VAL A 893 76.90 -19.28 -15.34
CA VAL A 893 76.74 -19.90 -13.96
C VAL A 893 76.32 -18.97 -12.78
N LEU A 894 75.52 -19.32 -11.74
CA LEU A 894 74.76 -20.53 -11.31
C LEU A 894 73.40 -20.14 -10.63
N ALA A 895 72.72 -21.12 -10.00
CA ALA A 895 71.58 -21.02 -9.07
C ALA A 895 71.97 -20.41 -7.68
N ASP A 896 71.15 -20.34 -6.61
CA ASP A 896 70.25 -21.38 -6.07
C ASP A 896 69.13 -20.91 -5.08
N LEU A 897 68.35 -21.89 -4.64
CA LEU A 897 67.29 -21.97 -3.61
C LEU A 897 67.62 -21.32 -2.22
N ALA A 898 66.73 -21.05 -1.26
CA ALA A 898 65.37 -21.57 -0.94
C ALA A 898 64.58 -20.70 0.10
N THR A 899 63.28 -21.00 0.30
CA THR A 899 62.46 -20.90 1.56
C THR A 899 62.25 -19.53 2.27
N ALA A 900 61.14 -19.20 2.94
CA ALA A 900 59.75 -19.71 3.01
C ALA A 900 58.85 -18.75 3.86
N THR A 901 57.55 -19.06 3.96
CA THR A 901 56.58 -18.64 5.02
C THR A 901 56.17 -17.17 5.21
N SER A 902 55.07 -16.80 4.51
CA SER A 902 53.76 -16.40 5.09
C SER A 902 53.56 -15.10 5.90
N ASP A 903 52.73 -14.23 5.30
CA ASP A 903 51.44 -13.73 5.81
C ASP A 903 51.27 -12.40 6.57
N TYR A 904 50.19 -11.72 6.14
CA TYR A 904 49.35 -10.68 6.78
C TYR A 904 49.97 -9.42 7.43
N GLY A 905 49.64 -8.26 6.83
CA GLY A 905 48.84 -7.26 7.58
C GLY A 905 49.32 -5.80 7.62
N THR A 906 48.54 -4.91 6.97
CA THR A 906 48.15 -3.56 7.49
C THR A 906 49.21 -2.67 8.17
N SER A 907 49.64 -1.51 7.67
CA SER A 907 48.81 -0.33 7.29
C SER A 907 49.59 1.01 7.46
N THR A 908 48.91 2.12 7.15
CA THR A 908 49.18 3.54 7.52
C THR A 908 50.28 4.35 6.82
N ASN A 909 49.82 5.42 6.16
CA ASN A 909 50.25 6.82 6.25
C ASN A 909 51.75 7.20 6.19
N TYR A 910 52.08 8.16 5.29
CA TYR A 910 52.19 9.56 5.73
C TYR A 910 52.04 10.55 4.56
N THR A 911 51.79 11.83 4.88
CA THR A 911 51.54 12.93 3.93
C THR A 911 52.79 13.80 3.71
N ARG A 912 52.93 14.39 2.51
CA ARG A 912 53.23 15.84 2.40
C ARG A 912 52.85 16.45 1.05
N SER A 913 52.53 17.74 1.11
CA SER A 913 52.25 18.63 -0.03
C SER A 913 53.54 19.03 -0.76
N SER A 914 53.48 19.18 -2.09
CA SER A 914 53.70 20.50 -2.74
C SER A 914 53.79 20.42 -4.27
N ARG A 915 53.01 21.27 -4.96
CA ARG A 915 53.48 22.21 -5.98
C ARG A 915 52.32 23.02 -6.58
N ALA A 916 52.61 24.26 -6.91
CA ALA A 916 51.81 25.09 -7.82
C ALA A 916 52.67 25.45 -9.03
N SER A 917 51.99 25.92 -10.09
CA SER A 917 52.31 27.14 -10.87
C SER A 917 52.39 26.97 -12.40
N VAL A 918 51.85 27.99 -13.07
CA VAL A 918 52.04 28.42 -14.47
C VAL A 918 51.61 27.46 -15.59
N SER A 919 50.52 27.84 -16.28
CA SER A 919 50.58 28.17 -17.72
C SER A 919 49.30 28.90 -18.15
N ASP A 920 49.38 30.22 -18.35
CA ASP A 920 48.38 30.99 -19.09
C ASP A 920 48.65 30.88 -20.60
N LEU A 921 47.60 30.79 -21.43
CA LEU A 921 47.59 31.21 -22.84
C LEU A 921 46.17 31.12 -23.47
N ASP A 922 45.34 32.10 -23.09
CA ASP A 922 44.60 33.06 -23.92
C ASP A 922 43.86 32.69 -25.26
N PHE A 923 42.92 33.58 -25.63
CA PHE A 923 42.24 33.81 -26.92
C PHE A 923 41.03 32.95 -27.41
N SER A 924 39.85 33.57 -27.28
CA SER A 924 38.75 33.77 -28.29
C SER A 924 38.02 32.54 -28.93
N GLU A 925 36.83 32.64 -29.55
CA GLU A 925 35.86 33.75 -29.70
C GLU A 925 34.40 33.26 -29.88
N SER A 926 33.44 34.19 -29.72
CA SER A 926 32.10 34.31 -30.34
C SER A 926 31.21 33.09 -30.73
N TYR A 927 29.99 33.11 -30.19
CA TYR A 927 28.69 32.90 -30.88
C TYR A 927 28.52 31.82 -31.97
N LEU A 928 27.63 30.86 -31.69
CA LEU A 928 26.30 30.78 -32.34
C LEU A 928 25.25 30.09 -31.44
#